data_AF-A0A9Q1C3C8-F1
#
_entry.id   AF-A0A9Q1C3C8-F1
#
_cell.length_a   1.000
_cell.length_b   1.000
_cell.length_c   1.000
_cell.angle_alpha   90.00
_cell.angle_beta   90.00
_cell.angle_gamma   90.00
#
_symmetry.space_group_name_H-M   'P 1'
#
loop_
_entity.id
_entity.type
_entity.pdbx_description
1 polymer ?
#
loop_
_entity_poly.entity_id
_entity_poly.type
_entity_poly.pdbx_seq_one_letter_code
_entity_poly.pdbx_strand_id
1 'polypeptide(L)'
;MPVACCVILKCNMYVQINMLCIVLQEISLDKKPLRLLNRKKNVTTLIYVGNPVQLIGRSSDKGGKFVLLDNSEYDSKVLSQLTNPLHYSQIEEDPTQDILKVVANWASKWVSQGQIDVVFLDLQLSICDRKIKSNLHFKPTDSHNYLLYPSNHPKSCTKSIPYSQLLRARRICSEDSDFSAASKSILSFFEKRQYPTKVLTGALHRIQGIDRAEALSKKSNTSTNLRIPLVISHHPSVRPIIRAIYRNIETLRKDPSTRDLFPEPPITAFRVEKNISKHLVRASHPQQPTDNTPGTFPCGRSRCNTCPVVGKNTLINILGSNGNRFSVNQHFTCTSTNLVYILVCGRCNCLYVGETKRRLADRITEHLRSIKQNLQGYPVATHFNPPSPCSIKDLAVTAALMCRGSDRDRQTAENRLIMKLGTLSPHEEREALLSLKRNKNLIIKPADKGGAVVVWQKDLYVAEADKQLSDQTAYTELPSDPTSDSQALVKKTLTNLIRNNQLPKSATSLLHPCPQISNFYLLPKIHKANNPGRPIVSSHSCPTVLISEFLDSVLFPLVSALPSFVQDTPHFLRLIQDFEFPENCGERLLFTMDVSSLYTSIPHHAALSAIRHYLDQRQDPQIPTTTFLRLTELVLTQNCFQFNGRFFRQVKGVAMGTKMGPSVACLTMGHFEEQLFSQYTGSHPFLYKRYIDDIVGVATGTRQDLESFIQFVGSFCPFLKFTHCISDTSVVFLDLQLSICDRKIKSNLHFKPTDSHNYLLYPSNHPKSCTKSIPYSQLLRARRICSEDSDFSAASKSILSFFEKRQYPTKVLTGALHRIQGIDRAEALSKKSNTSTNLRIPLVISHHPSVRPIIRAIYRNIETLRKDPSTRDLFPEPPITAFRVEKNISKHLVRASHPQQPTDNTPGTFPCGRSRCNTCPVVGKNTLINILGSNGNRFSVNQHFTCTSTNLVYILVCGRCNCLYVGETKRRLADRITEHLRSIKQNLQGYPVATHFNPPSPCSIKDLAVTAALMCRGSDRDRQTAENRLIMKLGTLSPHGLNIRMDLF
;
A
#
# COMPACT_ATOMS: atom_id res chain seq x y z
N MET A 1 -48.30 -46.77 4.55
CA MET A 1 -47.52 -46.50 5.79
C MET A 1 -46.02 -46.62 5.52
N PRO A 2 -45.26 -45.52 5.33
CA PRO A 2 -43.79 -45.58 5.28
C PRO A 2 -43.05 -44.70 6.33
N VAL A 3 -43.76 -43.92 7.16
CA VAL A 3 -43.13 -42.92 8.06
C VAL A 3 -42.83 -43.47 9.46
N ALA A 4 -43.58 -44.48 9.94
CA ALA A 4 -43.47 -44.97 11.32
C ALA A 4 -42.20 -45.82 11.59
N CYS A 5 -41.76 -46.65 10.64
CA CYS A 5 -40.62 -47.56 10.86
C CYS A 5 -39.26 -46.86 10.91
N CYS A 6 -39.15 -45.64 10.40
CA CYS A 6 -37.90 -44.86 10.46
C CYS A 6 -37.55 -44.34 11.87
N VAL A 7 -38.49 -44.46 12.84
CA VAL A 7 -38.31 -44.00 14.22
C VAL A 7 -37.86 -45.12 15.16
N ILE A 8 -38.42 -46.34 15.03
CA ILE A 8 -38.25 -47.40 16.04
C ILE A 8 -36.85 -48.06 15.97
N LEU A 9 -36.27 -48.22 14.78
CA LEU A 9 -34.90 -48.78 14.63
C LEU A 9 -33.80 -47.92 15.28
N LYS A 10 -34.06 -46.63 15.57
CA LYS A 10 -33.12 -45.80 16.35
C LYS A 10 -33.23 -45.97 17.86
N CYS A 11 -34.30 -46.57 18.37
CA CYS A 11 -34.54 -46.63 19.82
C CYS A 11 -33.82 -47.79 20.49
N ASN A 12 -33.83 -49.02 19.93
CA ASN A 12 -33.18 -50.16 20.61
C ASN A 12 -31.65 -50.07 20.67
N MET A 13 -31.00 -49.44 19.68
CA MET A 13 -29.54 -49.21 19.71
C MET A 13 -29.08 -48.25 20.83
N TYR A 14 -29.99 -47.56 21.52
CA TYR A 14 -29.68 -46.59 22.57
C TYR A 14 -30.00 -47.08 24.01
N VAL A 15 -30.62 -48.25 24.16
CA VAL A 15 -31.16 -48.71 25.46
C VAL A 15 -30.15 -49.55 26.26
N GLN A 16 -29.30 -50.36 25.62
CA GLN A 16 -28.43 -51.33 26.31
C GLN A 16 -27.10 -50.78 26.89
N ILE A 17 -26.84 -49.47 26.79
CA ILE A 17 -25.63 -48.84 27.38
C ILE A 17 -25.84 -48.41 28.86
N ASN A 18 -27.08 -48.42 29.38
CA ASN A 18 -27.44 -47.75 30.65
C ASN A 18 -27.51 -48.64 31.92
N MET A 19 -27.06 -49.90 31.88
CA MET A 19 -26.96 -50.74 33.08
C MET A 19 -25.51 -50.85 33.57
N LEU A 20 -25.33 -50.73 34.90
CA LEU A 20 -24.08 -50.73 35.71
C LEU A 20 -23.24 -49.42 35.75
N CYS A 21 -23.58 -48.57 36.72
CA CYS A 21 -22.61 -47.87 37.59
C CYS A 21 -23.26 -47.55 38.95
N ILE A 22 -22.98 -48.38 39.96
CA ILE A 22 -23.46 -48.27 41.36
C ILE A 22 -22.28 -48.64 42.29
N VAL A 23 -21.88 -47.72 43.20
CA VAL A 23 -21.06 -47.95 44.44
C VAL A 23 -19.59 -48.41 44.20
N LEU A 24 -18.53 -48.22 45.03
CA LEU A 24 -18.21 -47.43 46.25
C LEU A 24 -17.59 -46.04 45.87
N GLN A 25 -17.01 -45.14 46.69
CA GLN A 25 -16.75 -44.95 48.15
C GLN A 25 -15.37 -45.32 48.79
N GLU A 26 -14.96 -44.46 49.75
CA GLU A 26 -13.93 -44.53 50.84
C GLU A 26 -12.39 -44.58 50.61
N ILE A 27 -11.71 -43.61 51.27
CA ILE A 27 -10.38 -43.66 51.94
C ILE A 27 -9.12 -43.81 51.02
N SER A 28 -7.93 -43.22 51.25
CA SER A 28 -7.32 -42.62 52.45
C SER A 28 -6.62 -41.26 52.22
N LEU A 29 -6.30 -40.60 53.34
CA LEU A 29 -5.62 -39.30 53.43
C LEU A 29 -4.09 -39.47 53.46
N ASP A 30 -3.39 -38.90 52.48
CA ASP A 30 -2.08 -38.28 52.75
C ASP A 30 -1.62 -37.30 51.66
N LYS A 31 -0.83 -36.29 52.05
CA LYS A 31 -0.14 -35.24 51.23
C LYS A 31 -0.90 -33.91 50.97
N LYS A 32 -0.10 -32.84 50.82
CA LYS A 32 -0.47 -31.41 51.01
C LYS A 32 -1.36 -30.81 49.90
N PRO A 33 -2.34 -29.93 50.23
CA PRO A 33 -3.27 -29.34 49.27
C PRO A 33 -2.71 -28.12 48.50
N LEU A 34 -3.11 -27.99 47.23
CA LEU A 34 -2.83 -26.83 46.37
C LEU A 34 -3.94 -25.76 46.49
N ARG A 35 -3.60 -24.54 46.91
CA ARG A 35 -4.56 -23.41 47.04
C ARG A 35 -4.70 -22.63 45.74
N LEU A 36 -5.89 -22.67 45.11
CA LEU A 36 -6.26 -21.76 44.02
C LEU A 36 -7.11 -20.59 44.52
N LEU A 37 -6.48 -19.42 44.68
CA LEU A 37 -7.13 -18.18 45.11
C LEU A 37 -7.81 -17.44 43.94
N ASN A 38 -9.13 -17.53 43.85
CA ASN A 38 -9.92 -16.74 42.91
C ASN A 38 -10.26 -15.36 43.52
N ARG A 39 -9.37 -14.37 43.33
CA ARG A 39 -9.40 -13.01 43.93
C ARG A 39 -10.67 -12.15 43.71
N LYS A 40 -11.75 -12.67 43.11
CA LYS A 40 -13.01 -11.91 42.86
C LYS A 40 -14.30 -12.54 43.39
N LYS A 41 -14.29 -13.77 43.91
CA LYS A 41 -15.48 -14.41 44.50
C LYS A 41 -15.04 -15.30 45.67
N ASN A 42 -15.37 -14.89 46.90
CA ASN A 42 -15.07 -15.63 48.14
C ASN A 42 -15.91 -16.91 48.22
N VAL A 43 -15.58 -17.92 47.42
CA VAL A 43 -16.11 -19.28 47.50
C VAL A 43 -14.92 -20.23 47.45
N THR A 44 -14.61 -20.84 48.58
CA THR A 44 -13.52 -21.81 48.71
C THR A 44 -14.09 -23.20 48.44
N THR A 45 -13.63 -23.85 47.38
CA THR A 45 -13.92 -25.27 47.13
C THR A 45 -12.59 -26.02 47.16
N LEU A 46 -12.42 -26.88 48.16
CA LEU A 46 -11.27 -27.77 48.27
C LEU A 46 -11.48 -28.98 47.37
N ILE A 47 -10.45 -29.34 46.59
CA ILE A 47 -10.42 -30.58 45.80
C ILE A 47 -9.08 -31.24 46.11
N TYR A 48 -9.11 -32.45 46.65
CA TYR A 48 -7.93 -33.29 46.86
C TYR A 48 -7.67 -34.10 45.59
N VAL A 49 -6.41 -34.22 45.19
CA VAL A 49 -5.98 -35.03 44.03
C VAL A 49 -4.66 -35.71 44.38
N GLY A 50 -4.65 -37.04 44.44
CA GLY A 50 -3.47 -37.85 44.70
C GLY A 50 -2.91 -38.45 43.41
N ASN A 51 -1.74 -37.96 42.97
CA ASN A 51 -0.96 -38.44 41.82
C ASN A 51 -1.67 -38.43 40.44
N PRO A 52 -0.94 -38.61 39.30
CA PRO A 52 -1.36 -38.08 38.01
C PRO A 52 -2.29 -39.02 37.22
N VAL A 53 -3.53 -39.16 37.68
CA VAL A 53 -4.60 -39.83 36.93
C VAL A 53 -5.38 -38.81 36.09
N GLN A 54 -5.63 -39.09 34.80
CA GLN A 54 -6.47 -38.25 33.96
C GLN A 54 -7.95 -38.45 34.30
N LEU A 55 -8.54 -37.48 34.99
CA LEU A 55 -9.97 -37.48 35.35
C LEU A 55 -10.82 -36.76 34.29
N ILE A 56 -11.92 -37.38 33.86
CA ILE A 56 -12.90 -36.79 32.95
C ILE A 56 -14.16 -36.34 33.70
N GLY A 57 -14.48 -35.05 33.57
CA GLY A 57 -15.75 -34.48 34.02
C GLY A 57 -16.86 -34.58 32.98
N ARG A 58 -18.04 -35.07 33.38
CA ARG A 58 -19.27 -35.10 32.58
C ARG A 58 -20.47 -34.57 33.36
N SER A 59 -21.41 -33.95 32.64
CA SER A 59 -22.77 -33.79 33.14
C SER A 59 -23.51 -35.11 33.00
N SER A 60 -24.24 -35.53 34.04
CA SER A 60 -25.19 -36.62 33.90
C SER A 60 -26.28 -36.21 32.89
N ASP A 61 -26.52 -37.00 31.86
CA ASP A 61 -27.55 -36.74 30.83
C ASP A 61 -28.93 -36.45 31.45
N LYS A 62 -29.23 -37.12 32.56
CA LYS A 62 -30.46 -36.98 33.33
C LYS A 62 -30.19 -36.47 34.75
N GLY A 63 -30.73 -35.31 35.09
CA GLY A 63 -30.76 -34.74 36.44
C GLY A 63 -29.73 -33.66 36.80
N GLY A 64 -28.87 -33.25 35.87
CA GLY A 64 -28.04 -32.06 36.01
C GLY A 64 -26.92 -32.15 37.06
N LYS A 65 -26.58 -33.36 37.52
CA LYS A 65 -25.41 -33.61 38.37
C LYS A 65 -24.12 -33.56 37.54
N PHE A 66 -22.99 -33.32 38.20
CA PHE A 66 -21.66 -33.35 37.61
C PHE A 66 -20.87 -34.50 38.24
N VAL A 67 -20.26 -35.35 37.40
CA VAL A 67 -19.58 -36.59 37.79
C VAL A 67 -18.17 -36.57 37.22
N LEU A 68 -17.21 -37.09 37.98
CA LEU A 68 -15.81 -37.30 37.58
C LEU A 68 -15.55 -38.81 37.50
N LEU A 69 -14.91 -39.25 36.41
CA LEU A 69 -14.56 -40.65 36.14
C LEU A 69 -13.08 -40.75 35.76
N ASP A 70 -12.49 -41.93 35.97
CA ASP A 70 -11.16 -42.27 35.42
C ASP A 70 -11.25 -42.44 33.90
N ASN A 71 -10.24 -41.93 33.17
CA ASN A 71 -10.17 -42.08 31.71
C ASN A 71 -10.07 -43.55 31.27
N SER A 72 -9.28 -44.37 31.97
CA SER A 72 -9.07 -45.78 31.63
C SER A 72 -10.34 -46.64 31.83
N GLU A 73 -11.10 -46.37 32.90
CA GLU A 73 -12.37 -47.04 33.18
C GLU A 73 -13.44 -46.66 32.15
N TYR A 74 -13.46 -45.38 31.75
CA TYR A 74 -14.34 -44.88 30.68
C TYR A 74 -14.00 -45.53 29.33
N ASP A 75 -12.74 -45.56 28.93
CA ASP A 75 -12.29 -46.12 27.65
C ASP A 75 -12.59 -47.63 27.57
N SER A 76 -12.35 -48.39 28.65
CA SER A 76 -12.67 -49.83 28.73
C SER A 76 -14.17 -50.12 28.58
N LYS A 77 -15.04 -49.33 29.24
CA LYS A 77 -16.51 -49.47 29.14
C LYS A 77 -17.05 -49.06 27.76
N VAL A 78 -16.38 -48.16 27.04
CA VAL A 78 -16.73 -47.83 25.66
C VAL A 78 -16.24 -48.90 24.67
N LEU A 79 -15.04 -49.45 24.87
CA LEU A 79 -14.47 -50.44 23.96
C LEU A 79 -15.24 -51.77 24.00
N SER A 80 -15.62 -52.25 25.19
CA SER A 80 -16.41 -53.49 25.36
C SER A 80 -17.82 -53.44 24.74
N GLN A 81 -18.39 -52.24 24.57
CA GLN A 81 -19.62 -52.05 23.81
C GLN A 81 -19.38 -52.21 22.29
N LEU A 82 -18.30 -51.62 21.77
CA LEU A 82 -17.98 -51.62 20.34
C LEU A 82 -17.50 -52.98 19.82
N THR A 83 -16.91 -53.83 20.66
CA THR A 83 -16.47 -55.18 20.29
C THR A 83 -17.52 -56.27 20.54
N ASN A 84 -18.75 -55.92 20.92
CA ASN A 84 -19.80 -56.89 21.20
C ASN A 84 -20.43 -57.46 19.90
N PRO A 85 -20.22 -58.75 19.57
CA PRO A 85 -20.66 -59.34 18.31
C PRO A 85 -22.19 -59.54 18.22
N LEU A 86 -22.93 -59.40 19.33
CA LEU A 86 -24.41 -59.36 19.31
C LEU A 86 -24.97 -58.05 18.76
N HIS A 87 -24.15 -56.99 18.65
CA HIS A 87 -24.59 -55.65 18.25
C HIS A 87 -23.88 -55.11 17.01
N TYR A 88 -22.66 -55.56 16.71
CA TYR A 88 -21.86 -55.03 15.62
C TYR A 88 -21.15 -56.13 14.83
N SER A 89 -21.39 -56.17 13.51
CA SER A 89 -20.69 -57.01 12.54
C SER A 89 -20.11 -56.12 11.44
N GLN A 90 -18.83 -56.31 11.10
CA GLN A 90 -18.18 -55.56 10.02
C GLN A 90 -18.63 -56.12 8.66
N ILE A 91 -18.93 -55.22 7.72
CA ILE A 91 -19.41 -55.52 6.36
C ILE A 91 -18.56 -54.75 5.35
N GLU A 92 -18.20 -55.41 4.24
CA GLU A 92 -17.24 -54.90 3.26
C GLU A 92 -17.88 -54.17 2.06
N GLU A 93 -19.16 -54.45 1.76
CA GLU A 93 -19.95 -53.76 0.74
C GLU A 93 -21.33 -53.33 1.27
N ASP A 94 -22.05 -52.46 0.52
CA ASP A 94 -23.30 -51.82 0.96
C ASP A 94 -24.54 -52.72 0.78
N PRO A 95 -25.17 -53.23 1.87
CA PRO A 95 -26.30 -54.15 1.80
C PRO A 95 -27.67 -53.44 1.75
N THR A 96 -27.71 -52.13 1.46
CA THR A 96 -28.92 -51.29 1.59
C THR A 96 -30.14 -51.86 0.84
N GLN A 97 -29.96 -52.48 -0.33
CA GLN A 97 -31.09 -53.03 -1.11
C GLN A 97 -31.78 -54.22 -0.42
N ASP A 98 -31.03 -55.06 0.29
CA ASP A 98 -31.61 -56.23 0.97
C ASP A 98 -32.21 -55.87 2.32
N ILE A 99 -31.59 -54.93 3.05
CA ILE A 99 -32.16 -54.38 4.30
C ILE A 99 -33.52 -53.71 4.03
N LEU A 100 -33.67 -52.98 2.92
CA LEU A 100 -34.94 -52.32 2.57
C LEU A 100 -36.09 -53.33 2.36
N LYS A 101 -35.82 -54.52 1.81
CA LYS A 101 -36.82 -55.59 1.67
C LYS A 101 -37.25 -56.15 3.03
N VAL A 102 -36.31 -56.35 3.97
CA VAL A 102 -36.61 -56.88 5.31
C VAL A 102 -37.45 -55.90 6.13
N VAL A 103 -37.11 -54.60 6.09
CA VAL A 103 -37.82 -53.55 6.85
C VAL A 103 -39.28 -53.38 6.39
N ALA A 104 -39.57 -53.56 5.09
CA ALA A 104 -40.93 -53.52 4.56
C ALA A 104 -41.84 -54.63 5.14
N ASN A 105 -41.29 -55.82 5.38
CA ASN A 105 -42.03 -56.93 5.98
C ASN A 105 -42.34 -56.70 7.47
N TRP A 106 -41.41 -56.14 8.25
CA TRP A 106 -41.66 -55.85 9.67
C TRP A 106 -42.66 -54.71 9.89
N ALA A 107 -42.65 -53.70 9.03
CA ALA A 107 -43.62 -52.59 9.07
C ALA A 107 -45.07 -53.07 9.03
N SER A 108 -45.33 -54.07 8.18
CA SER A 108 -46.65 -54.66 7.99
C SER A 108 -47.12 -55.50 9.19
N LYS A 109 -46.19 -56.05 9.98
CA LYS A 109 -46.47 -56.93 11.13
C LYS A 109 -46.84 -56.18 12.41
N TRP A 110 -46.20 -55.05 12.71
CA TRP A 110 -46.51 -54.30 13.95
C TRP A 110 -47.84 -53.54 13.87
N VAL A 111 -48.26 -53.15 12.67
CA VAL A 111 -49.56 -52.50 12.43
C VAL A 111 -50.72 -53.44 12.71
N SER A 112 -50.61 -54.72 12.34
CA SER A 112 -51.67 -55.72 12.59
C SER A 112 -51.74 -56.22 14.03
N GLN A 113 -50.84 -55.76 14.93
CA GLN A 113 -50.73 -56.24 16.32
C GLN A 113 -50.95 -55.17 17.40
N GLY A 114 -51.15 -53.88 17.04
CA GLY A 114 -51.85 -52.91 17.90
C GLY A 114 -51.14 -52.35 19.15
N GLN A 115 -49.80 -52.37 19.23
CA GLN A 115 -49.06 -52.06 20.47
C GLN A 115 -48.42 -50.65 20.51
N ILE A 116 -49.12 -49.58 20.94
CA ILE A 116 -48.50 -48.27 21.26
C ILE A 116 -49.22 -47.54 22.42
N ASP A 117 -48.51 -47.31 23.53
CA ASP A 117 -48.84 -46.32 24.58
C ASP A 117 -47.53 -45.66 25.07
N VAL A 118 -47.42 -44.31 25.07
CA VAL A 118 -46.09 -43.63 25.02
C VAL A 118 -46.01 -42.32 25.83
N VAL A 119 -45.07 -42.26 26.76
CA VAL A 119 -44.53 -41.02 27.35
C VAL A 119 -43.47 -40.42 26.41
N PHE A 120 -43.62 -39.15 26.00
CA PHE A 120 -42.69 -38.49 25.08
C PHE A 120 -42.26 -37.12 25.60
N LEU A 121 -40.94 -36.94 25.77
CA LEU A 121 -40.32 -35.74 26.37
C LEU A 121 -40.92 -35.41 27.75
N ASP A 122 -41.78 -34.40 27.83
CA ASP A 122 -42.41 -33.90 29.06
C ASP A 122 -43.94 -34.06 29.00
N LEU A 123 -44.42 -34.81 28.01
CA LEU A 123 -45.82 -35.13 27.76
C LEU A 123 -46.06 -36.59 28.12
N GLN A 124 -47.01 -36.83 29.03
CA GLN A 124 -47.68 -38.11 29.13
C GLN A 124 -48.93 -38.04 28.26
N LEU A 125 -48.97 -38.85 27.21
CA LEU A 125 -50.10 -38.98 26.32
C LEU A 125 -50.93 -40.19 26.77
N SER A 126 -52.24 -40.08 26.63
CA SER A 126 -53.20 -41.16 26.87
C SER A 126 -54.36 -41.01 25.90
N ILE A 127 -55.00 -42.11 25.52
CA ILE A 127 -56.17 -42.09 24.65
C ILE A 127 -57.41 -42.33 25.52
N CYS A 128 -58.20 -41.29 25.75
CA CYS A 128 -59.54 -41.39 26.35
C CYS A 128 -60.56 -40.96 25.30
N ASP A 129 -61.65 -41.70 25.17
CA ASP A 129 -62.78 -41.37 24.28
C ASP A 129 -62.38 -41.02 22.83
N ARG A 130 -61.41 -41.81 22.30
CA ARG A 130 -60.81 -41.64 20.96
C ARG A 130 -60.11 -40.28 20.74
N LYS A 131 -59.83 -39.52 21.80
CA LYS A 131 -59.06 -38.27 21.79
C LYS A 131 -57.74 -38.45 22.55
N ILE A 132 -56.69 -37.78 22.08
CA ILE A 132 -55.38 -37.79 22.73
C ILE A 132 -55.39 -36.74 23.85
N LYS A 133 -55.42 -37.19 25.10
CA LYS A 133 -55.25 -36.35 26.28
C LYS A 133 -53.76 -36.24 26.61
N SER A 134 -53.28 -35.02 26.82
CA SER A 134 -51.89 -34.73 27.19
C SER A 134 -51.78 -34.11 28.58
N ASN A 135 -50.90 -34.66 29.41
CA ASN A 135 -50.59 -34.18 30.77
C ASN A 135 -49.08 -33.89 30.92
N LEU A 136 -48.72 -33.03 31.89
CA LEU A 136 -47.33 -32.68 32.17
C LEU A 136 -46.63 -33.80 32.97
N HIS A 137 -45.55 -34.34 32.41
CA HIS A 137 -44.76 -35.40 33.03
C HIS A 137 -43.39 -34.87 33.49
N PHE A 138 -43.07 -35.06 34.77
CA PHE A 138 -41.73 -34.85 35.31
C PHE A 138 -40.97 -36.16 35.33
N LYS A 139 -39.82 -36.22 34.68
CA LYS A 139 -38.97 -37.42 34.66
C LYS A 139 -38.43 -37.70 36.07
N PRO A 140 -38.28 -38.97 36.51
CA PRO A 140 -37.77 -39.33 37.85
C PRO A 140 -36.39 -38.75 38.21
N THR A 141 -35.68 -38.25 37.20
CA THR A 141 -34.34 -37.69 37.29
C THR A 141 -34.32 -36.15 37.37
N ASP A 142 -35.44 -35.46 37.13
CA ASP A 142 -35.45 -33.99 37.16
C ASP A 142 -35.16 -33.49 38.58
N SER A 143 -34.07 -32.71 38.73
CA SER A 143 -33.65 -32.18 40.03
C SER A 143 -34.29 -30.83 40.37
N HIS A 144 -35.16 -30.30 39.49
CA HIS A 144 -35.91 -29.06 39.67
C HIS A 144 -35.05 -27.86 40.15
N ASN A 145 -33.79 -27.82 39.71
CA ASN A 145 -32.74 -26.95 40.22
C ASN A 145 -32.83 -25.51 39.64
N TYR A 146 -33.96 -24.85 39.84
CA TYR A 146 -34.18 -23.47 39.40
C TYR A 146 -33.23 -22.47 40.09
N LEU A 147 -33.05 -21.28 39.51
CA LEU A 147 -32.22 -20.22 40.11
C LEU A 147 -32.78 -19.79 41.47
N LEU A 148 -31.95 -19.79 42.52
CA LEU A 148 -32.32 -19.22 43.83
C LEU A 148 -32.78 -17.76 43.70
N TYR A 149 -33.91 -17.39 44.31
CA TYR A 149 -34.43 -16.03 44.21
C TYR A 149 -33.49 -14.93 44.72
N PRO A 150 -32.68 -15.14 45.79
CA PRO A 150 -31.66 -14.16 46.21
C PRO A 150 -30.53 -13.95 45.21
N SER A 151 -30.31 -14.87 44.26
CA SER A 151 -29.13 -14.84 43.37
C SER A 151 -28.97 -13.52 42.59
N ASN A 152 -27.72 -13.21 42.24
CA ASN A 152 -27.30 -11.96 41.58
C ASN A 152 -27.74 -11.82 40.10
N HIS A 153 -28.76 -12.58 39.68
CA HIS A 153 -29.41 -12.39 38.40
C HIS A 153 -30.36 -11.18 38.44
N PRO A 154 -30.68 -10.56 37.29
CA PRO A 154 -31.71 -9.52 37.24
C PRO A 154 -33.03 -10.04 37.82
N LYS A 155 -33.65 -9.29 38.73
CA LYS A 155 -34.89 -9.72 39.40
C LYS A 155 -36.08 -9.84 38.44
N SER A 156 -36.01 -9.26 37.25
CA SER A 156 -36.94 -9.54 36.14
C SER A 156 -36.84 -10.98 35.66
N CYS A 157 -35.62 -11.53 35.52
CA CYS A 157 -35.39 -12.91 35.11
C CYS A 157 -35.85 -13.91 36.17
N THR A 158 -35.61 -13.67 37.47
CA THR A 158 -36.16 -14.58 38.49
C THR A 158 -37.69 -14.49 38.50
N LYS A 159 -38.29 -13.29 38.52
CA LYS A 159 -39.76 -13.13 38.52
C LYS A 159 -40.47 -13.69 37.28
N SER A 160 -39.81 -13.80 36.12
CA SER A 160 -40.44 -14.35 34.90
C SER A 160 -40.40 -15.87 34.78
N ILE A 161 -39.49 -16.55 35.50
CA ILE A 161 -39.33 -18.01 35.39
C ILE A 161 -40.58 -18.78 35.88
N PRO A 162 -41.20 -18.48 37.05
CA PRO A 162 -42.43 -19.14 37.49
C PRO A 162 -43.57 -19.00 36.49
N TYR A 163 -43.82 -17.78 35.99
CA TYR A 163 -44.81 -17.52 34.94
C TYR A 163 -44.53 -18.35 33.67
N SER A 164 -43.26 -18.49 33.27
CA SER A 164 -42.90 -19.24 32.06
C SER A 164 -43.12 -20.75 32.20
N GLN A 165 -42.88 -21.34 33.39
CA GLN A 165 -43.13 -22.77 33.63
C GLN A 165 -44.62 -23.08 33.79
N LEU A 166 -45.37 -22.21 34.47
CA LEU A 166 -46.83 -22.33 34.56
C LEU A 166 -47.50 -22.16 33.19
N LEU A 167 -47.05 -21.23 32.34
CA LEU A 167 -47.59 -21.08 30.98
C LEU A 167 -47.27 -22.29 30.09
N ARG A 168 -46.12 -22.95 30.30
CA ARG A 168 -45.78 -24.23 29.67
C ARG A 168 -46.72 -25.34 30.16
N ALA A 169 -47.03 -25.42 31.45
CA ALA A 169 -48.00 -26.36 31.98
C ALA A 169 -49.41 -26.14 31.38
N ARG A 170 -49.86 -24.88 31.25
CA ARG A 170 -51.16 -24.50 30.65
C ARG A 170 -51.31 -24.91 29.18
N ARG A 171 -50.20 -24.95 28.43
CA ARG A 171 -50.18 -25.47 27.04
C ARG A 171 -50.25 -26.99 26.99
N ILE A 172 -49.54 -27.64 27.91
CA ILE A 172 -49.33 -29.09 27.91
C ILE A 172 -50.55 -29.83 28.45
N CYS A 173 -51.06 -29.45 29.62
CA CYS A 173 -52.22 -30.10 30.22
C CYS A 173 -53.45 -29.81 29.36
N SER A 174 -54.18 -30.85 28.95
CA SER A 174 -55.37 -30.69 28.13
C SER A 174 -56.60 -30.23 28.92
N GLU A 175 -56.63 -30.57 30.22
CA GLU A 175 -57.71 -30.23 31.15
C GLU A 175 -57.24 -29.27 32.26
N ASP A 176 -58.17 -28.48 32.78
CA ASP A 176 -57.92 -27.45 33.80
C ASP A 176 -57.63 -28.03 35.20
N SER A 177 -58.16 -29.22 35.50
CA SER A 177 -57.84 -29.99 36.69
C SER A 177 -56.38 -30.45 36.70
N ASP A 178 -55.91 -31.01 35.58
CA ASP A 178 -54.52 -31.44 35.38
C ASP A 178 -53.55 -30.25 35.40
N PHE A 179 -53.93 -29.12 34.79
CA PHE A 179 -53.17 -27.86 34.89
C PHE A 179 -53.06 -27.39 36.35
N SER A 180 -54.14 -27.47 37.12
CA SER A 180 -54.18 -27.05 38.53
C SER A 180 -53.30 -27.94 39.41
N ALA A 181 -53.29 -29.26 39.17
CA ALA A 181 -52.39 -30.20 39.86
C ALA A 181 -50.92 -29.91 39.52
N ALA A 182 -50.58 -29.83 38.22
CA ALA A 182 -49.24 -29.51 37.76
C ALA A 182 -48.73 -28.16 38.30
N SER A 183 -49.61 -27.16 38.40
CA SER A 183 -49.29 -25.85 38.96
C SER A 183 -48.88 -25.91 40.42
N LYS A 184 -49.59 -26.68 41.26
CA LYS A 184 -49.22 -26.88 42.68
C LYS A 184 -47.83 -27.49 42.81
N SER A 185 -47.51 -28.53 42.03
CA SER A 185 -46.18 -29.15 42.02
C SER A 185 -45.08 -28.14 41.64
N ILE A 186 -45.27 -27.40 40.54
CA ILE A 186 -44.32 -26.39 40.05
C ILE A 186 -44.07 -25.30 41.11
N LEU A 187 -45.12 -24.81 41.78
CA LEU A 187 -44.98 -23.78 42.80
C LEU A 187 -44.17 -24.27 44.01
N SER A 188 -44.40 -25.50 44.48
CA SER A 188 -43.63 -26.09 45.58
C SER A 188 -42.12 -26.16 45.30
N PHE A 189 -41.73 -26.34 44.03
CA PHE A 189 -40.33 -26.33 43.62
C PHE A 189 -39.71 -24.93 43.68
N PHE A 190 -40.48 -23.87 43.42
CA PHE A 190 -39.99 -22.49 43.56
C PHE A 190 -39.94 -22.01 45.02
N GLU A 191 -40.85 -22.46 45.88
CA GLU A 191 -40.81 -22.20 47.33
C GLU A 191 -39.52 -22.77 47.94
N LYS A 192 -39.16 -24.02 47.61
CA LYS A 192 -37.87 -24.65 47.93
C LYS A 192 -36.63 -23.90 47.39
N ARG A 193 -36.82 -22.92 46.49
CA ARG A 193 -35.78 -22.03 45.93
C ARG A 193 -35.92 -20.57 46.40
N GLN A 194 -36.64 -20.36 47.51
CA GLN A 194 -36.81 -19.11 48.24
C GLN A 194 -37.54 -18.00 47.45
N TYR A 195 -38.43 -18.37 46.53
CA TYR A 195 -39.27 -17.39 45.83
C TYR A 195 -40.36 -16.86 46.77
N PRO A 196 -40.53 -15.53 46.92
CA PRO A 196 -41.57 -14.97 47.76
C PRO A 196 -42.96 -15.36 47.25
N THR A 197 -43.86 -15.74 48.15
CA THR A 197 -45.23 -16.20 47.84
C THR A 197 -45.96 -15.21 46.93
N LYS A 198 -45.81 -13.90 47.15
CA LYS A 198 -46.40 -12.82 46.32
C LYS A 198 -45.95 -12.83 44.85
N VAL A 199 -44.76 -13.35 44.54
CA VAL A 199 -44.28 -13.52 43.15
C VAL A 199 -44.90 -14.77 42.52
N LEU A 200 -45.11 -15.82 43.31
CA LEU A 200 -45.66 -17.10 42.87
C LEU A 200 -47.17 -17.02 42.63
N THR A 201 -47.93 -16.49 43.59
CA THR A 201 -49.38 -16.25 43.44
C THR A 201 -49.67 -15.27 42.32
N GLY A 202 -48.90 -14.19 42.21
CA GLY A 202 -48.99 -13.24 41.10
C GLY A 202 -48.61 -13.81 39.74
N ALA A 203 -47.82 -14.88 39.67
CA ALA A 203 -47.56 -15.61 38.43
C ALA A 203 -48.70 -16.57 38.07
N LEU A 204 -49.26 -17.27 39.06
CA LEU A 204 -50.38 -18.21 38.88
C LEU A 204 -51.66 -17.48 38.43
N HIS A 205 -52.05 -16.42 39.13
CA HIS A 205 -53.25 -15.63 38.82
C HIS A 205 -53.23 -15.10 37.37
N ARG A 206 -52.05 -14.71 36.88
CA ARG A 206 -51.86 -14.22 35.50
C ARG A 206 -51.97 -15.30 34.41
N ILE A 207 -52.10 -16.57 34.77
CA ILE A 207 -52.15 -17.71 33.83
C ILE A 207 -53.46 -18.48 33.98
N GLN A 208 -54.07 -18.49 35.17
CA GLN A 208 -55.43 -18.99 35.37
C GLN A 208 -56.45 -18.28 34.47
N GLY A 209 -56.25 -16.98 34.20
CA GLY A 209 -57.07 -16.21 33.25
C GLY A 209 -56.69 -16.35 31.77
N ILE A 210 -55.78 -17.27 31.39
CA ILE A 210 -55.39 -17.52 29.99
C ILE A 210 -55.91 -18.90 29.60
N ASP A 211 -56.78 -18.99 28.60
CA ASP A 211 -57.24 -20.28 28.09
C ASP A 211 -56.12 -21.05 27.36
N ARG A 212 -56.20 -22.38 27.31
CA ARG A 212 -55.25 -23.23 26.61
C ARG A 212 -55.17 -22.90 25.11
N ALA A 213 -56.29 -22.61 24.44
CA ALA A 213 -56.28 -22.24 23.02
C ALA A 213 -55.53 -20.92 22.80
N GLU A 214 -55.75 -19.91 23.67
CA GLU A 214 -55.00 -18.66 23.65
C GLU A 214 -53.50 -18.91 23.92
N ALA A 215 -53.17 -19.74 24.92
CA ALA A 215 -51.80 -20.07 25.27
C ALA A 215 -51.05 -20.77 24.13
N LEU A 216 -51.73 -21.60 23.33
CA LEU A 216 -51.21 -22.29 22.16
C LEU A 216 -51.17 -21.41 20.89
N SER A 217 -51.90 -20.30 20.85
CA SER A 217 -51.92 -19.40 19.70
C SER A 217 -50.53 -18.81 19.38
N LYS A 218 -50.20 -18.72 18.09
CA LYS A 218 -49.00 -18.00 17.63
C LYS A 218 -49.27 -16.50 17.72
N LYS A 219 -48.69 -15.83 18.71
CA LYS A 219 -48.68 -14.35 18.74
C LYS A 219 -48.03 -13.80 17.47
N SER A 220 -48.78 -13.01 16.71
CA SER A 220 -48.23 -12.15 15.67
C SER A 220 -47.32 -11.09 16.32
N ASN A 221 -46.10 -10.93 15.80
CA ASN A 221 -45.18 -9.89 16.27
C ASN A 221 -45.57 -8.52 15.68
N THR A 222 -46.75 -8.02 16.06
CA THR A 222 -47.28 -6.71 15.68
C THR A 222 -46.97 -5.66 16.75
N SER A 223 -45.68 -5.30 16.87
CA SER A 223 -45.28 -3.96 17.30
C SER A 223 -43.84 -3.67 16.84
N THR A 224 -43.66 -2.64 16.02
CA THR A 224 -42.36 -2.04 15.71
C THR A 224 -41.85 -1.27 16.92
N ASN A 225 -41.31 -1.98 17.90
CA ASN A 225 -40.74 -1.38 19.10
C ASN A 225 -39.39 -0.72 18.75
N LEU A 226 -39.42 0.55 18.34
CA LEU A 226 -38.29 1.33 17.82
C LEU A 226 -37.20 1.67 18.86
N ARG A 227 -37.34 1.20 20.12
CA ARG A 227 -36.36 1.44 21.18
C ARG A 227 -35.09 0.62 20.99
N ILE A 228 -33.96 1.29 20.82
CA ILE A 228 -32.65 0.64 20.71
C ILE A 228 -32.28 -0.06 22.03
N PRO A 229 -31.86 -1.35 22.01
CA PRO A 229 -31.46 -2.06 23.22
C PRO A 229 -30.03 -1.73 23.65
N LEU A 230 -29.87 -1.14 24.84
CA LEU A 230 -28.58 -0.86 25.48
C LEU A 230 -28.09 -2.09 26.26
N VAL A 231 -27.21 -2.89 25.65
CA VAL A 231 -26.69 -4.15 26.24
C VAL A 231 -25.45 -3.90 27.10
N ILE A 232 -25.54 -4.18 28.41
CA ILE A 232 -24.44 -3.98 29.38
C ILE A 232 -24.18 -5.28 30.17
N SER A 233 -22.94 -5.57 30.57
CA SER A 233 -22.67 -6.67 31.52
C SER A 233 -23.26 -6.35 32.90
N HIS A 234 -24.00 -7.27 33.52
CA HIS A 234 -24.69 -7.00 34.78
C HIS A 234 -23.71 -6.90 35.97
N HIS A 235 -23.65 -5.72 36.60
CA HIS A 235 -22.87 -5.48 37.82
C HIS A 235 -23.65 -4.59 38.80
N PRO A 236 -23.63 -4.83 40.13
CA PRO A 236 -24.47 -4.10 41.09
C PRO A 236 -24.32 -2.58 41.04
N SER A 237 -23.08 -2.08 40.89
CA SER A 237 -22.74 -0.66 40.86
C SER A 237 -22.95 0.04 39.50
N VAL A 238 -23.54 -0.62 38.50
CA VAL A 238 -23.88 0.01 37.20
C VAL A 238 -25.22 0.76 37.24
N ARG A 239 -26.06 0.53 38.26
CA ARG A 239 -27.37 1.20 38.41
C ARG A 239 -27.32 2.74 38.42
N PRO A 240 -26.35 3.42 39.07
CA PRO A 240 -26.24 4.88 39.00
C PRO A 240 -25.97 5.39 37.59
N ILE A 241 -25.13 4.69 36.81
CA ILE A 241 -24.80 5.05 35.41
C ILE A 241 -26.05 4.98 34.54
N ILE A 242 -26.85 3.91 34.67
CA ILE A 242 -28.11 3.76 33.95
C ILE A 242 -29.09 4.91 34.30
N ARG A 243 -29.21 5.27 35.59
CA ARG A 243 -30.03 6.41 36.03
C ARG A 243 -29.53 7.75 35.49
N ALA A 244 -28.21 7.97 35.44
CA ALA A 244 -27.62 9.18 34.89
C ALA A 244 -27.89 9.33 33.39
N ILE A 245 -27.87 8.23 32.63
CA ILE A 245 -28.23 8.23 31.20
C ILE A 245 -29.71 8.59 30.99
N TYR A 246 -30.64 7.98 31.74
CA TYR A 246 -32.06 8.34 31.63
C TYR A 246 -32.35 9.78 32.08
N ARG A 247 -31.64 10.31 33.10
CA ARG A 247 -31.78 11.71 33.55
C ARG A 247 -31.30 12.75 32.53
N ASN A 248 -30.30 12.42 31.71
CA ASN A 248 -29.72 13.34 30.72
C ASN A 248 -30.20 13.06 29.28
N ILE A 249 -31.28 12.29 29.11
CA ILE A 249 -31.75 11.83 27.79
C ILE A 249 -32.21 13.00 26.89
N GLU A 250 -32.74 14.08 27.47
CA GLU A 250 -33.13 15.28 26.71
C GLU A 250 -31.93 16.07 26.18
N THR A 251 -30.85 16.16 26.97
CA THR A 251 -29.61 16.82 26.53
C THR A 251 -29.01 16.10 25.33
N LEU A 252 -29.05 14.76 25.32
CA LEU A 252 -28.61 13.96 24.17
C LEU A 252 -29.53 14.15 22.96
N ARG A 253 -30.84 14.23 23.14
CA ARG A 253 -31.79 14.52 22.04
C ARG A 253 -31.63 15.91 21.42
N LYS A 254 -31.07 16.89 22.14
CA LYS A 254 -30.73 18.22 21.61
C LYS A 254 -29.48 18.21 20.72
N ASP A 255 -28.62 17.18 20.82
CA ASP A 255 -27.44 17.04 19.96
C ASP A 255 -27.80 16.46 18.58
N PRO A 256 -27.54 17.16 17.46
CA PRO A 256 -27.91 16.70 16.12
C PRO A 256 -27.32 15.35 15.71
N SER A 257 -26.20 14.94 16.31
CA SER A 257 -25.51 13.69 15.98
C SER A 257 -26.03 12.47 16.78
N THR A 258 -26.83 12.69 17.83
CA THR A 258 -27.41 11.60 18.64
C THR A 258 -28.95 11.63 18.76
N ARG A 259 -29.60 12.73 18.36
CA ARG A 259 -31.06 12.87 18.28
C ARG A 259 -31.75 11.68 17.60
N ASP A 260 -31.29 11.33 16.41
CA ASP A 260 -31.91 10.31 15.56
C ASP A 260 -31.60 8.87 16.06
N LEU A 261 -30.66 8.71 17.00
CA LEU A 261 -30.31 7.45 17.66
C LEU A 261 -31.13 7.18 18.93
N PHE A 262 -31.73 8.20 19.55
CA PHE A 262 -32.53 8.06 20.77
C PHE A 262 -33.92 8.73 20.68
N PRO A 263 -34.76 8.37 19.67
CA PRO A 263 -36.11 8.89 19.54
C PRO A 263 -36.95 8.56 20.78
N GLU A 264 -36.80 7.34 21.33
CA GLU A 264 -37.31 6.94 22.64
C GLU A 264 -36.18 6.47 23.56
N PRO A 265 -36.37 6.49 24.90
CA PRO A 265 -35.34 6.04 25.84
C PRO A 265 -35.00 4.56 25.60
N PRO A 266 -33.70 4.18 25.55
CA PRO A 266 -33.28 2.84 25.14
C PRO A 266 -33.71 1.77 26.16
N ILE A 267 -33.92 0.53 25.69
CA ILE A 267 -34.25 -0.61 26.57
C ILE A 267 -32.96 -1.20 27.13
N THR A 268 -32.78 -1.22 28.46
CA THR A 268 -31.59 -1.80 29.08
C THR A 268 -31.65 -3.34 29.11
N ALA A 269 -30.64 -3.99 28.54
CA ALA A 269 -30.51 -5.44 28.47
C ALA A 269 -29.18 -5.90 29.08
N PHE A 270 -29.13 -7.12 29.65
CA PHE A 270 -27.96 -7.58 30.40
C PHE A 270 -27.27 -8.79 29.76
N ARG A 271 -25.93 -8.73 29.63
CA ARG A 271 -25.10 -9.85 29.19
C ARG A 271 -24.77 -10.78 30.36
N VAL A 272 -25.01 -12.08 30.18
CA VAL A 272 -24.73 -13.14 31.16
C VAL A 272 -23.31 -13.69 30.99
N GLU A 273 -22.56 -13.85 32.07
CA GLU A 273 -21.23 -14.47 32.07
C GLU A 273 -21.31 -16.01 32.06
N LYS A 274 -20.24 -16.67 31.62
CA LYS A 274 -20.14 -18.15 31.65
C LYS A 274 -20.02 -18.63 33.10
N ASN A 275 -20.74 -19.70 33.45
CA ASN A 275 -20.61 -20.38 34.74
C ASN A 275 -19.57 -21.51 34.68
N ILE A 276 -19.11 -21.99 35.84
CA ILE A 276 -18.03 -22.99 35.95
C ILE A 276 -18.37 -24.29 35.20
N SER A 277 -19.61 -24.77 35.20
CA SER A 277 -19.98 -25.96 34.41
C SER A 277 -19.78 -25.76 32.91
N LYS A 278 -20.11 -24.58 32.36
CA LYS A 278 -19.84 -24.21 30.95
C LYS A 278 -18.36 -23.88 30.66
N HIS A 279 -17.49 -23.93 31.67
CA HIS A 279 -16.03 -23.90 31.49
C HIS A 279 -15.41 -25.31 31.52
N LEU A 280 -16.00 -26.27 32.23
CA LEU A 280 -15.42 -27.60 32.46
C LEU A 280 -16.05 -28.72 31.61
N VAL A 281 -17.33 -28.63 31.24
CA VAL A 281 -18.02 -29.67 30.46
C VAL A 281 -17.74 -29.51 28.96
N ARG A 282 -17.29 -30.59 28.31
CA ARG A 282 -17.15 -30.69 26.84
C ARG A 282 -18.15 -31.71 26.32
N ALA A 283 -18.92 -31.32 25.30
CA ALA A 283 -20.03 -32.12 24.75
C ALA A 283 -19.57 -33.22 23.78
N SER A 284 -18.38 -33.07 23.20
CA SER A 284 -17.72 -34.13 22.46
C SER A 284 -16.76 -34.88 23.39
N HIS A 285 -16.60 -36.19 23.17
CA HIS A 285 -15.32 -36.81 23.47
C HIS A 285 -14.25 -35.92 22.81
N PRO A 286 -13.15 -35.55 23.48
CA PRO A 286 -11.97 -35.26 22.71
C PRO A 286 -11.65 -36.58 22.00
N GLN A 287 -12.02 -36.71 20.73
CA GLN A 287 -11.09 -37.41 19.84
C GLN A 287 -9.74 -36.80 20.20
N GLN A 288 -8.80 -37.61 20.68
CA GLN A 288 -7.43 -37.16 20.61
C GLN A 288 -7.26 -36.73 19.16
N PRO A 289 -6.82 -35.49 18.89
CA PRO A 289 -6.15 -35.25 17.64
C PRO A 289 -4.95 -36.18 17.70
N THR A 290 -5.10 -37.37 17.11
CA THR A 290 -4.01 -38.07 16.45
C THR A 290 -3.51 -37.05 15.44
N ASP A 291 -2.49 -36.32 15.93
CA ASP A 291 -2.03 -35.01 15.53
C ASP A 291 -2.96 -33.79 15.69
N ASN A 292 -2.46 -32.80 16.44
CA ASN A 292 -2.76 -31.37 16.22
C ASN A 292 -2.10 -30.88 14.90
N THR A 293 -2.15 -31.67 13.82
CA THR A 293 -1.53 -31.33 12.54
C THR A 293 -2.10 -30.00 12.05
N PRO A 294 -1.25 -28.99 11.81
CA PRO A 294 -1.68 -27.76 11.18
C PRO A 294 -2.25 -28.04 9.78
N GLY A 295 -3.31 -27.35 9.38
CA GLY A 295 -3.95 -27.60 8.09
C GLY A 295 -5.42 -27.20 8.04
N THR A 296 -6.04 -27.44 6.89
CA THR A 296 -7.47 -27.22 6.66
C THR A 296 -8.14 -28.53 6.29
N PHE A 297 -9.18 -28.91 7.04
CA PHE A 297 -9.78 -30.23 6.97
C PHE A 297 -11.26 -30.17 6.56
N PRO A 298 -11.78 -31.21 5.89
CA PRO A 298 -13.21 -31.29 5.55
C PRO A 298 -14.05 -31.36 6.83
N CYS A 299 -15.21 -30.73 6.81
CA CYS A 299 -16.10 -30.60 7.96
C CYS A 299 -17.16 -31.73 8.04
N GLY A 300 -16.92 -32.87 7.37
CA GLY A 300 -17.72 -34.10 7.44
C GLY A 300 -19.16 -34.03 6.91
N ARG A 301 -19.60 -32.88 6.37
CA ARG A 301 -20.99 -32.69 5.91
C ARG A 301 -21.15 -33.14 4.46
N SER A 302 -21.98 -34.16 4.23
CA SER A 302 -22.27 -34.77 2.93
C SER A 302 -22.69 -33.79 1.81
N ARG A 303 -23.28 -32.63 2.16
CA ARG A 303 -23.70 -31.59 1.19
C ARG A 303 -22.80 -30.35 1.15
N CYS A 304 -21.56 -30.41 1.66
CA CYS A 304 -20.66 -29.25 1.69
C CYS A 304 -19.81 -29.16 0.41
N ASN A 305 -20.15 -28.21 -0.47
CA ASN A 305 -19.42 -27.89 -1.72
C ASN A 305 -17.92 -27.58 -1.54
N THR A 306 -17.47 -27.30 -0.32
CA THR A 306 -16.08 -26.97 0.01
C THR A 306 -15.27 -28.17 0.49
N CYS A 307 -15.90 -29.24 0.99
CA CYS A 307 -15.17 -30.46 1.37
C CYS A 307 -14.38 -31.06 0.19
N PRO A 308 -14.94 -31.18 -1.04
CA PRO A 308 -14.21 -31.76 -2.19
C PRO A 308 -12.98 -30.98 -2.67
N VAL A 309 -12.86 -29.68 -2.35
CA VAL A 309 -11.71 -28.83 -2.72
C VAL A 309 -10.73 -28.58 -1.56
N VAL A 310 -11.12 -28.96 -0.34
CA VAL A 310 -10.23 -29.01 0.84
C VAL A 310 -9.59 -30.40 0.96
N GLY A 311 -10.37 -31.46 0.79
CA GLY A 311 -9.93 -32.85 0.97
C GLY A 311 -9.00 -33.41 -0.11
N LYS A 312 -8.70 -32.64 -1.17
CA LYS A 312 -7.78 -33.07 -2.24
C LYS A 312 -6.30 -32.94 -1.91
N ASN A 313 -5.94 -32.04 -1.00
CA ASN A 313 -4.58 -31.87 -0.47
C ASN A 313 -4.65 -30.88 0.71
N THR A 314 -4.34 -31.34 1.92
CA THR A 314 -4.17 -30.45 3.08
C THR A 314 -2.88 -29.63 2.89
N LEU A 315 -2.99 -28.46 2.25
CA LEU A 315 -1.85 -27.60 1.98
C LEU A 315 -1.36 -26.92 3.27
N ILE A 316 -0.40 -27.57 3.92
CA ILE A 316 0.30 -27.07 5.11
C ILE A 316 1.37 -26.06 4.70
N ASN A 317 2.20 -26.39 3.71
CA ASN A 317 3.29 -25.54 3.21
C ASN A 317 2.96 -24.99 1.83
N ILE A 318 2.89 -23.67 1.72
CA ILE A 318 2.50 -22.95 0.51
C ILE A 318 3.69 -22.15 0.02
N LEU A 319 4.14 -22.41 -1.21
CA LEU A 319 5.22 -21.66 -1.85
C LEU A 319 4.62 -20.48 -2.62
N GLY A 320 4.99 -19.26 -2.22
CA GLY A 320 4.62 -18.04 -2.91
C GLY A 320 5.34 -17.85 -4.24
N SER A 321 4.76 -17.06 -5.15
CA SER A 321 5.37 -16.71 -6.46
C SER A 321 6.73 -15.98 -6.32
N ASN A 322 6.97 -15.42 -5.14
CA ASN A 322 8.20 -14.73 -4.75
C ASN A 322 9.23 -15.64 -4.05
N GLY A 323 9.01 -16.96 -4.04
CA GLY A 323 9.87 -17.96 -3.39
C GLY A 323 9.71 -18.08 -1.87
N ASN A 324 8.92 -17.21 -1.22
CA ASN A 324 8.69 -17.28 0.22
C ASN A 324 7.71 -18.41 0.57
N ARG A 325 7.99 -19.14 1.64
CA ARG A 325 7.09 -20.16 2.16
C ARG A 325 6.16 -19.59 3.24
N PHE A 326 4.89 -19.99 3.20
CA PHE A 326 3.94 -19.83 4.30
C PHE A 326 3.52 -21.21 4.79
N SER A 327 3.80 -21.49 6.06
CA SER A 327 3.27 -22.66 6.76
C SER A 327 1.99 -22.28 7.47
N VAL A 328 0.91 -23.00 7.19
CA VAL A 328 -0.31 -23.02 8.01
C VAL A 328 0.09 -23.65 9.34
N ASN A 329 -0.05 -22.91 10.44
CA ASN A 329 0.37 -23.34 11.79
C ASN A 329 -0.85 -23.51 12.73
N GLN A 330 -2.06 -23.63 12.18
CA GLN A 330 -3.32 -23.74 12.91
C GLN A 330 -4.21 -24.79 12.24
N HIS A 331 -5.09 -25.42 13.03
CA HIS A 331 -6.10 -26.35 12.52
C HIS A 331 -7.39 -25.59 12.15
N PHE A 332 -7.85 -25.74 10.91
CA PHE A 332 -9.05 -25.12 10.36
C PHE A 332 -10.01 -26.17 9.76
N THR A 333 -11.28 -25.80 9.62
CA THR A 333 -12.25 -26.60 8.83
C THR A 333 -13.07 -25.70 7.91
N CYS A 334 -13.84 -26.28 6.98
CA CYS A 334 -14.80 -25.50 6.18
C CYS A 334 -15.88 -24.75 6.99
N THR A 335 -16.04 -25.03 8.29
CA THR A 335 -16.93 -24.26 9.18
C THR A 335 -16.26 -23.06 9.86
N SER A 336 -14.93 -22.92 9.77
CA SER A 336 -14.19 -21.81 10.37
C SER A 336 -14.61 -20.45 9.79
N THR A 337 -14.65 -19.43 10.65
CA THR A 337 -15.15 -18.07 10.38
C THR A 337 -14.11 -17.01 10.75
N ASN A 338 -14.27 -15.78 10.24
CA ASN A 338 -13.40 -14.62 10.52
C ASN A 338 -11.91 -14.91 10.25
N LEU A 339 -11.59 -15.29 9.02
CA LEU A 339 -10.27 -15.78 8.63
C LEU A 339 -9.84 -15.26 7.26
N VAL A 340 -8.54 -15.42 6.98
CA VAL A 340 -7.95 -15.28 5.65
C VAL A 340 -7.70 -16.68 5.09
N TYR A 341 -8.08 -16.90 3.82
CA TYR A 341 -7.91 -18.15 3.08
C TYR A 341 -7.09 -17.95 1.81
N ILE A 342 -6.59 -19.07 1.29
CA ILE A 342 -5.77 -19.18 0.10
C ILE A 342 -6.42 -20.21 -0.83
N LEU A 343 -6.58 -19.86 -2.09
CA LEU A 343 -6.88 -20.78 -3.19
C LEU A 343 -5.59 -21.06 -3.94
N VAL A 344 -5.38 -22.30 -4.34
CA VAL A 344 -4.18 -22.76 -5.05
C VAL A 344 -4.61 -23.53 -6.29
N CYS A 345 -4.06 -23.18 -7.45
CA CYS A 345 -4.18 -24.00 -8.65
C CYS A 345 -3.07 -25.05 -8.67
N GLY A 346 -3.42 -26.33 -8.56
CA GLY A 346 -2.48 -27.45 -8.59
C GLY A 346 -1.78 -27.66 -9.93
N ARG A 347 -2.27 -27.07 -11.03
CA ARG A 347 -1.67 -27.19 -12.38
C ARG A 347 -0.52 -26.20 -12.61
N CYS A 348 -0.61 -24.98 -12.10
CA CYS A 348 0.37 -23.91 -12.36
C CYS A 348 0.90 -23.21 -11.10
N ASN A 349 0.46 -23.63 -9.91
CA ASN A 349 0.78 -23.02 -8.61
C ASN A 349 0.38 -21.53 -8.46
N CYS A 350 -0.53 -21.01 -9.30
CA CYS A 350 -1.13 -19.70 -9.08
C CYS A 350 -1.90 -19.68 -7.75
N LEU A 351 -1.74 -18.58 -7.00
CA LEU A 351 -2.31 -18.38 -5.67
C LEU A 351 -3.27 -17.19 -5.68
N TYR A 352 -4.43 -17.34 -5.03
CA TYR A 352 -5.33 -16.24 -4.68
C TYR A 352 -5.49 -16.19 -3.16
N VAL A 353 -5.44 -15.00 -2.57
CA VAL A 353 -5.68 -14.78 -1.13
C VAL A 353 -6.93 -13.93 -0.97
N GLY A 354 -7.79 -14.28 -0.01
CA GLY A 354 -8.96 -13.48 0.33
C GLY A 354 -9.39 -13.60 1.79
N GLU A 355 -10.15 -12.63 2.28
CA GLU A 355 -10.77 -12.66 3.61
C GLU A 355 -12.25 -13.10 3.62
N THR A 356 -12.71 -13.60 4.77
CA THR A 356 -14.15 -13.81 5.04
C THR A 356 -14.51 -13.64 6.52
N LYS A 357 -15.65 -12.96 6.78
CA LYS A 357 -16.33 -12.99 8.09
C LYS A 357 -17.17 -14.26 8.29
N ARG A 358 -17.82 -14.72 7.21
CA ARG A 358 -18.72 -15.87 7.16
C ARG A 358 -17.93 -17.18 7.21
N ARG A 359 -18.59 -18.33 7.13
CA ARG A 359 -17.89 -19.61 7.09
C ARG A 359 -17.06 -19.66 5.81
N LEU A 360 -15.90 -20.33 5.87
CA LEU A 360 -15.11 -20.61 4.67
C LEU A 360 -15.97 -21.27 3.59
N ALA A 361 -16.83 -22.22 3.97
CA ALA A 361 -17.74 -22.89 3.04
C ALA A 361 -18.62 -21.94 2.21
N ASP A 362 -19.16 -20.89 2.85
CA ASP A 362 -20.05 -19.93 2.20
C ASP A 362 -19.27 -19.14 1.13
N ARG A 363 -18.06 -18.70 1.46
CA ARG A 363 -17.21 -17.90 0.56
C ARG A 363 -16.62 -18.72 -0.59
N ILE A 364 -16.26 -19.97 -0.37
CA ILE A 364 -15.80 -20.86 -1.44
C ILE A 364 -16.95 -21.21 -2.39
N THR A 365 -18.17 -21.38 -1.88
CA THR A 365 -19.36 -21.61 -2.74
C THR A 365 -19.61 -20.43 -3.70
N GLU A 366 -19.29 -19.19 -3.31
CA GLU A 366 -19.35 -18.01 -4.19
C GLU A 366 -18.29 -18.06 -5.31
N HIS A 367 -17.04 -18.41 -4.99
CA HIS A 367 -15.99 -18.59 -6.00
C HIS A 367 -16.27 -19.75 -6.95
N LEU A 368 -16.79 -20.87 -6.45
CA LEU A 368 -17.22 -21.99 -7.30
C LEU A 368 -18.38 -21.61 -8.23
N ARG A 369 -19.25 -20.68 -7.80
CA ARG A 369 -20.33 -20.15 -8.64
C ARG A 369 -19.80 -19.24 -9.75
N SER A 370 -18.86 -18.33 -9.46
CA SER A 370 -18.32 -17.42 -10.48
C SER A 370 -17.51 -18.13 -11.56
N ILE A 371 -16.77 -19.20 -11.21
CA ILE A 371 -16.14 -20.11 -12.17
C ILE A 371 -17.23 -20.73 -13.07
N LYS A 372 -18.22 -21.44 -12.48
CA LYS A 372 -19.29 -22.12 -13.22
C LYS A 372 -20.14 -21.22 -14.12
N GLN A 373 -20.31 -19.96 -13.77
CA GLN A 373 -21.09 -18.97 -14.53
C GLN A 373 -20.25 -18.18 -15.56
N ASN A 374 -18.97 -18.51 -15.73
CA ASN A 374 -18.02 -17.80 -16.57
C ASN A 374 -18.01 -16.26 -16.39
N LEU A 375 -18.06 -15.79 -15.13
CA LEU A 375 -18.15 -14.36 -14.84
C LEU A 375 -16.85 -13.62 -15.15
N GLN A 376 -16.91 -12.77 -16.17
CA GLN A 376 -15.82 -11.85 -16.53
C GLN A 376 -15.49 -10.89 -15.38
N GLY A 377 -14.22 -10.52 -15.25
CA GLY A 377 -13.73 -9.60 -14.21
C GLY A 377 -13.53 -10.21 -12.81
N TYR A 378 -13.82 -11.50 -12.59
CA TYR A 378 -13.54 -12.19 -11.33
C TYR A 378 -12.20 -12.96 -11.42
N PRO A 379 -11.13 -12.58 -10.70
CA PRO A 379 -9.78 -13.15 -10.90
C PRO A 379 -9.67 -14.67 -10.79
N VAL A 380 -10.50 -15.28 -9.93
CA VAL A 380 -10.55 -16.74 -9.76
C VAL A 380 -11.27 -17.40 -10.94
N ALA A 381 -12.34 -16.79 -11.47
CA ALA A 381 -13.05 -17.31 -12.63
C ALA A 381 -12.20 -17.20 -13.90
N THR A 382 -11.58 -16.03 -14.14
CA THR A 382 -10.69 -15.82 -15.30
C THR A 382 -9.48 -16.76 -15.33
N HIS A 383 -9.08 -17.34 -14.18
CA HIS A 383 -8.00 -18.31 -14.13
C HIS A 383 -8.44 -19.76 -14.43
N PHE A 384 -9.68 -20.14 -14.13
CA PHE A 384 -10.18 -21.51 -14.29
C PHE A 384 -11.13 -21.71 -15.48
N ASN A 385 -11.31 -20.68 -16.30
CA ASN A 385 -12.19 -20.67 -17.47
C ASN A 385 -11.38 -20.44 -18.76
N PRO A 386 -11.92 -20.82 -19.94
CA PRO A 386 -11.23 -20.63 -21.22
C PRO A 386 -10.84 -19.16 -21.47
N PRO A 387 -9.66 -18.87 -22.06
CA PRO A 387 -8.73 -19.81 -22.70
C PRO A 387 -7.69 -20.45 -21.75
N SER A 388 -7.86 -20.36 -20.44
CA SER A 388 -6.89 -20.95 -19.49
C SER A 388 -6.80 -22.48 -19.63
N PRO A 389 -5.58 -23.07 -19.56
CA PRO A 389 -5.42 -24.52 -19.45
C PRO A 389 -5.81 -25.06 -18.06
N CYS A 390 -6.05 -24.21 -17.07
CA CYS A 390 -6.40 -24.62 -15.71
C CYS A 390 -7.92 -24.77 -15.55
N SER A 391 -8.37 -25.78 -14.83
CA SER A 391 -9.77 -26.15 -14.65
C SER A 391 -10.18 -26.17 -13.17
N ILE A 392 -11.49 -26.18 -12.90
CA ILE A 392 -12.00 -26.31 -11.52
C ILE A 392 -11.55 -27.60 -10.81
N LYS A 393 -11.07 -28.62 -11.54
CA LYS A 393 -10.50 -29.85 -10.94
C LYS A 393 -9.17 -29.58 -10.24
N ASP A 394 -8.43 -28.56 -10.68
CA ASP A 394 -7.11 -28.14 -10.20
C ASP A 394 -7.18 -27.21 -8.97
N LEU A 395 -8.38 -26.80 -8.55
CA LEU A 395 -8.59 -25.90 -7.41
C LEU A 395 -8.47 -26.62 -6.06
N ALA A 396 -7.48 -26.21 -5.26
CA ALA A 396 -7.33 -26.56 -3.84
C ALA A 396 -7.57 -25.35 -2.93
N VAL A 397 -8.05 -25.58 -1.71
CA VAL A 397 -8.40 -24.53 -0.74
C VAL A 397 -7.79 -24.80 0.63
N THR A 398 -7.15 -23.78 1.21
CA THR A 398 -6.66 -23.83 2.59
C THR A 398 -6.88 -22.50 3.33
N ALA A 399 -7.30 -22.56 4.59
CA ALA A 399 -7.32 -21.41 5.50
C ALA A 399 -5.92 -21.15 6.06
N ALA A 400 -5.55 -19.88 6.18
CA ALA A 400 -4.21 -19.47 6.55
C ALA A 400 -4.12 -18.88 7.96
N LEU A 401 -5.04 -17.96 8.31
CA LEU A 401 -4.95 -17.16 9.53
C LEU A 401 -6.34 -16.88 10.11
N MET A 402 -6.56 -17.28 11.37
CA MET A 402 -7.73 -16.83 12.15
C MET A 402 -7.54 -15.40 12.63
N CYS A 403 -8.51 -14.53 12.37
CA CYS A 403 -8.48 -13.15 12.85
C CYS A 403 -9.36 -13.00 14.09
N ARG A 404 -8.83 -12.37 15.13
CA ARG A 404 -9.54 -12.08 16.40
C ARG A 404 -9.91 -10.60 16.58
N GLY A 405 -9.53 -9.76 15.62
CA GLY A 405 -9.74 -8.31 15.64
C GLY A 405 -10.90 -7.83 14.76
N SER A 406 -10.90 -6.52 14.51
CA SER A 406 -11.83 -5.81 13.65
C SER A 406 -11.65 -6.16 12.16
N ASP A 407 -12.55 -5.68 11.31
CA ASP A 407 -12.44 -5.84 9.85
C ASP A 407 -11.12 -5.31 9.29
N ARG A 408 -10.63 -4.20 9.87
CA ARG A 408 -9.35 -3.61 9.51
C ARG A 408 -8.17 -4.52 9.85
N ASP A 409 -8.27 -5.33 10.90
CA ASP A 409 -7.22 -6.26 11.31
C ASP A 409 -7.19 -7.49 10.38
N ARG A 410 -8.35 -7.95 9.91
CA ARG A 410 -8.47 -9.04 8.94
C ARG A 410 -7.98 -8.61 7.55
N GLN A 411 -8.35 -7.41 7.08
CA GLN A 411 -7.77 -6.79 5.88
C GLN A 411 -6.26 -6.58 6.02
N THR A 412 -5.76 -6.23 7.21
CA THR A 412 -4.32 -6.11 7.46
C THR A 412 -3.61 -7.47 7.40
N ALA A 413 -4.25 -8.55 7.89
CA ALA A 413 -3.73 -9.91 7.79
C ALA A 413 -3.73 -10.43 6.35
N GLU A 414 -4.80 -10.17 5.59
CA GLU A 414 -4.92 -10.44 4.15
C GLU A 414 -3.79 -9.75 3.38
N ASN A 415 -3.63 -8.43 3.53
CA ASN A 415 -2.57 -7.68 2.87
C ASN A 415 -1.16 -8.15 3.24
N ARG A 416 -0.92 -8.54 4.51
CA ARG A 416 0.37 -9.14 4.94
C ARG A 416 0.63 -10.48 4.27
N LEU A 417 -0.40 -11.31 4.14
CA LEU A 417 -0.30 -12.64 3.54
C LEU A 417 -0.11 -12.54 2.01
N ILE A 418 -0.84 -11.64 1.35
CA ILE A 418 -0.64 -11.24 -0.05
C ILE A 418 0.81 -10.82 -0.31
N MET A 419 1.37 -9.95 0.53
CA MET A 419 2.76 -9.49 0.40
C MET A 419 3.77 -10.61 0.69
N LYS A 420 3.49 -11.48 1.67
CA LYS A 420 4.35 -12.62 2.01
C LYS A 420 4.40 -13.65 0.89
N LEU A 421 3.26 -14.05 0.34
CA LEU A 421 3.15 -15.09 -0.70
C LEU A 421 3.24 -14.55 -2.14
N GLY A 422 3.15 -13.24 -2.35
CA GLY A 422 3.16 -12.64 -3.70
C GLY A 422 1.94 -13.06 -4.52
N THR A 423 0.73 -12.82 -4.01
CA THR A 423 -0.55 -13.28 -4.63
C THR A 423 -1.44 -12.16 -5.18
N LEU A 424 -1.02 -10.91 -5.03
CA LEU A 424 -1.04 -10.02 -6.20
C LEU A 424 -0.11 -10.67 -7.25
N SER A 425 -0.02 -10.17 -8.48
CA SER A 425 1.12 -10.56 -9.32
C SER A 425 2.25 -9.52 -9.32
N PRO A 426 2.98 -9.27 -8.20
CA PRO A 426 4.28 -8.63 -8.31
C PRO A 426 5.22 -9.47 -9.17
N HIS A 427 5.01 -10.78 -9.35
CA HIS A 427 5.83 -11.52 -10.31
C HIS A 427 5.51 -11.11 -11.75
N GLU A 428 4.25 -11.15 -12.19
CA GLU A 428 3.89 -10.78 -13.57
C GLU A 428 3.98 -9.28 -13.81
N GLU A 429 3.58 -8.42 -12.87
CA GLU A 429 3.80 -6.97 -12.96
C GLU A 429 5.30 -6.64 -12.91
N ARG A 430 6.12 -7.26 -12.03
CA ARG A 430 7.56 -6.99 -12.07
C ARG A 430 8.22 -7.61 -13.29
N GLU A 431 7.81 -8.78 -13.78
CA GLU A 431 8.35 -9.35 -15.03
C GLU A 431 7.86 -8.59 -16.26
N ALA A 432 6.66 -8.01 -16.28
CA ALA A 432 6.21 -7.09 -17.31
C ALA A 432 6.99 -5.77 -17.24
N LEU A 433 7.19 -5.22 -16.05
CA LEU A 433 8.03 -4.03 -15.84
C LEU A 433 9.52 -4.30 -16.14
N LEU A 434 10.02 -5.48 -15.83
CA LEU A 434 11.38 -5.92 -16.16
C LEU A 434 11.49 -6.22 -17.65
N SER A 435 10.46 -6.78 -18.30
CA SER A 435 10.37 -7.00 -19.74
C SER A 435 10.37 -5.67 -20.49
N LEU A 436 9.47 -4.74 -20.15
CA LEU A 436 9.46 -3.36 -20.66
C LEU A 436 10.80 -2.64 -20.43
N LYS A 437 11.44 -2.87 -19.28
CA LYS A 437 12.78 -2.31 -18.96
C LYS A 437 13.93 -3.04 -19.69
N ARG A 438 13.80 -4.32 -20.04
CA ARG A 438 14.77 -5.11 -20.81
C ARG A 438 14.62 -4.86 -22.31
N ASN A 439 13.41 -4.56 -22.79
CA ASN A 439 13.10 -4.31 -24.19
C ASN A 439 13.82 -3.05 -24.69
N LYS A 440 14.78 -3.25 -25.60
CA LYS A 440 15.61 -2.18 -26.18
C LYS A 440 14.94 -1.48 -27.37
N ASN A 441 13.81 -2.00 -27.86
CA ASN A 441 13.08 -1.50 -29.02
C ASN A 441 12.00 -0.48 -28.61
N LEU A 442 11.82 -0.23 -27.32
CA LEU A 442 10.85 0.73 -26.78
C LEU A 442 11.57 1.84 -25.98
N ILE A 443 11.11 3.07 -26.16
CA ILE A 443 11.48 4.24 -25.38
C ILE A 443 10.26 4.68 -24.57
N ILE A 444 10.42 4.71 -23.25
CA ILE A 444 9.36 5.10 -22.31
C ILE A 444 9.70 6.48 -21.73
N LYS A 445 8.83 7.46 -21.96
CA LYS A 445 8.99 8.86 -21.56
C LYS A 445 7.69 9.41 -20.97
N PRO A 446 7.74 10.39 -20.05
CA PRO A 446 6.55 11.16 -19.70
C PRO A 446 6.13 12.02 -20.90
N ALA A 447 4.83 12.21 -21.09
CA ALA A 447 4.30 13.17 -22.04
C ALA A 447 4.68 14.61 -21.65
N ASP A 448 4.77 15.50 -22.64
CA ASP A 448 5.08 16.93 -22.44
C ASP A 448 4.07 17.66 -21.54
N LYS A 449 2.80 17.28 -21.63
CA LYS A 449 1.67 17.84 -20.87
C LYS A 449 0.75 16.69 -20.42
N GLY A 450 -0.09 16.92 -19.40
CA GLY A 450 -1.12 15.97 -18.95
C GLY A 450 -0.66 14.83 -18.02
N GLY A 451 0.65 14.68 -17.79
CA GLY A 451 1.21 13.72 -16.82
C GLY A 451 1.15 12.24 -17.24
N ALA A 452 0.77 11.96 -18.49
CA ALA A 452 0.74 10.60 -19.04
C ALA A 452 2.15 10.01 -19.21
N VAL A 453 2.23 8.67 -19.30
CA VAL A 453 3.45 7.95 -19.69
C VAL A 453 3.23 7.39 -21.10
N VAL A 454 4.17 7.67 -21.99
CA VAL A 454 4.13 7.27 -23.40
C VAL A 454 5.14 6.15 -23.64
N VAL A 455 4.71 5.15 -24.39
CA VAL A 455 5.55 4.06 -24.91
C VAL A 455 5.72 4.31 -26.41
N TRP A 456 6.94 4.61 -26.84
CA TRP A 456 7.27 4.93 -28.23
C TRP A 456 8.19 3.83 -28.78
N GLN A 457 7.99 3.39 -30.02
CA GLN A 457 8.97 2.54 -30.69
C GLN A 457 10.29 3.31 -30.91
N LYS A 458 11.43 2.63 -30.71
CA LYS A 458 12.76 3.27 -30.65
C LYS A 458 13.15 3.91 -31.99
N ASP A 459 12.89 3.21 -33.09
CA ASP A 459 13.12 3.66 -34.46
C ASP A 459 12.36 4.97 -34.75
N LEU A 460 11.05 5.03 -34.46
CA LEU A 460 10.25 6.25 -34.63
C LEU A 460 10.74 7.41 -33.73
N TYR A 461 11.13 7.10 -32.49
CA TYR A 461 11.71 8.09 -31.57
C TYR A 461 13.06 8.63 -32.05
N VAL A 462 13.90 7.78 -32.64
CA VAL A 462 15.20 8.18 -33.23
C VAL A 462 14.97 8.98 -34.51
N ALA A 463 14.07 8.56 -35.39
CA ALA A 463 13.73 9.30 -36.62
C ALA A 463 13.20 10.71 -36.35
N GLU A 464 12.32 10.89 -35.37
CA GLU A 464 11.84 12.23 -34.97
C GLU A 464 12.95 13.07 -34.31
N ALA A 465 13.92 12.47 -33.62
CA ALA A 465 15.07 13.19 -33.09
C ALA A 465 16.06 13.59 -34.19
N ASP A 466 16.37 12.68 -35.12
CA ASP A 466 17.26 12.95 -36.25
C ASP A 466 16.67 14.02 -37.19
N LYS A 467 15.36 14.01 -37.43
CA LYS A 467 14.63 15.07 -38.15
C LYS A 467 14.76 16.45 -37.49
N GLN A 468 14.89 16.52 -36.16
CA GLN A 468 15.11 17.80 -35.45
C GLN A 468 16.60 18.18 -35.45
N LEU A 469 17.51 17.20 -35.37
CA LEU A 469 18.97 17.42 -35.35
C LEU A 469 19.56 17.64 -36.74
N SER A 470 18.85 17.32 -37.82
CA SER A 470 19.22 17.64 -39.20
C SER A 470 19.04 19.11 -39.58
N ASP A 471 18.44 19.93 -38.72
CA ASP A 471 18.38 21.39 -38.91
C ASP A 471 19.76 22.03 -38.70
N GLN A 472 20.49 22.17 -39.81
CA GLN A 472 21.82 22.80 -39.85
C GLN A 472 21.81 24.28 -39.44
N THR A 473 20.64 24.94 -39.38
CA THR A 473 20.53 26.32 -38.87
C THR A 473 20.51 26.38 -37.34
N ALA A 474 20.19 25.26 -36.68
CA ALA A 474 20.06 25.15 -35.23
C ALA A 474 21.17 24.30 -34.60
N TYR A 475 21.67 23.27 -35.30
CA TYR A 475 22.61 22.29 -34.78
C TYR A 475 23.78 22.03 -35.74
N THR A 476 24.93 21.70 -35.18
CA THR A 476 26.11 21.24 -35.91
C THR A 476 26.61 19.95 -35.27
N GLU A 477 26.79 18.91 -36.08
CA GLU A 477 27.38 17.64 -35.62
C GLU A 477 28.89 17.78 -35.40
N LEU A 478 29.41 17.10 -34.37
CA LEU A 478 30.80 17.15 -33.94
C LEU A 478 31.44 15.75 -34.03
N PRO A 479 32.74 15.65 -34.39
CA PRO A 479 33.41 14.36 -34.57
C PRO A 479 33.71 13.61 -33.26
N SER A 480 33.70 14.29 -32.11
CA SER A 480 34.07 13.74 -30.80
C SER A 480 33.42 14.52 -29.65
N ASP A 481 33.54 14.00 -28.42
CA ASP A 481 33.04 14.66 -27.21
C ASP A 481 33.85 15.94 -26.89
N PRO A 482 33.26 17.14 -26.97
CA PRO A 482 33.96 18.40 -26.75
C PRO A 482 34.12 18.76 -25.25
N THR A 483 33.70 17.91 -24.32
CA THR A 483 33.61 18.25 -22.89
C THR A 483 34.94 18.70 -22.29
N SER A 484 36.08 18.11 -22.70
CA SER A 484 37.43 18.53 -22.27
C SER A 484 37.73 19.97 -22.68
N ASP A 485 37.38 20.31 -23.92
CA ASP A 485 37.79 21.54 -24.59
C ASP A 485 36.92 22.70 -24.13
N SER A 486 35.61 22.46 -24.02
CA SER A 486 34.67 23.38 -23.37
C SER A 486 35.05 23.62 -21.90
N GLN A 487 35.48 22.59 -21.15
CA GLN A 487 35.96 22.78 -19.77
C GLN A 487 37.27 23.58 -19.70
N ALA A 488 38.20 23.35 -20.63
CA ALA A 488 39.44 24.13 -20.72
C ALA A 488 39.15 25.60 -21.06
N LEU A 489 38.23 25.86 -21.98
CA LEU A 489 37.77 27.21 -22.34
C LEU A 489 37.06 27.90 -21.17
N VAL A 490 36.18 27.20 -20.44
CA VAL A 490 35.54 27.71 -19.21
C VAL A 490 36.59 28.07 -18.16
N LYS A 491 37.54 27.18 -17.88
CA LYS A 491 38.63 27.42 -16.93
C LYS A 491 39.50 28.61 -17.35
N LYS A 492 39.89 28.70 -18.62
CA LYS A 492 40.66 29.83 -19.18
C LYS A 492 39.90 31.15 -19.03
N THR A 493 38.61 31.17 -19.36
CA THR A 493 37.75 32.36 -19.26
C THR A 493 37.63 32.82 -17.81
N LEU A 494 37.24 31.94 -16.88
CA LEU A 494 37.15 32.29 -15.45
C LEU A 494 38.49 32.76 -14.87
N THR A 495 39.60 32.09 -15.21
CA THR A 495 40.93 32.47 -14.72
C THR A 495 41.33 33.87 -15.19
N ASN A 496 41.03 34.22 -16.44
CA ASN A 496 41.33 35.54 -16.98
C ASN A 496 40.44 36.63 -16.35
N LEU A 497 39.14 36.39 -16.20
CA LEU A 497 38.22 37.34 -15.55
C LEU A 497 38.62 37.61 -14.08
N ILE A 498 39.05 36.58 -13.35
CA ILE A 498 39.55 36.72 -11.97
C ILE A 498 40.89 37.45 -11.94
N ARG A 499 41.83 37.14 -12.84
CA ARG A 499 43.13 37.84 -12.93
C ARG A 499 42.95 39.34 -13.22
N ASN A 500 41.96 39.69 -14.03
CA ASN A 500 41.65 41.06 -14.41
C ASN A 500 40.74 41.77 -13.38
N ASN A 501 40.54 41.21 -12.18
CA ASN A 501 39.66 41.71 -11.12
C ASN A 501 38.18 41.94 -11.54
N GLN A 502 37.75 41.36 -12.67
CA GLN A 502 36.36 41.42 -13.15
C GLN A 502 35.43 40.41 -12.45
N LEU A 503 36.00 39.43 -11.75
CA LEU A 503 35.30 38.50 -10.86
C LEU A 503 36.13 38.30 -9.57
N PRO A 504 35.48 38.11 -8.41
CA PRO A 504 36.17 37.82 -7.16
C PRO A 504 36.84 36.44 -7.19
N LYS A 505 37.88 36.22 -6.36
CA LYS A 505 38.58 34.92 -6.24
C LYS A 505 37.65 33.74 -5.93
N SER A 506 36.53 33.99 -5.25
CA SER A 506 35.48 33.00 -4.96
C SER A 506 34.78 32.46 -6.22
N ALA A 507 34.82 33.17 -7.35
CA ALA A 507 34.24 32.72 -8.62
C ALA A 507 34.96 31.49 -9.23
N THR A 508 36.10 31.07 -8.66
CA THR A 508 36.69 29.73 -8.91
C THR A 508 35.70 28.60 -8.63
N SER A 509 34.74 28.80 -7.72
CA SER A 509 33.65 27.86 -7.43
C SER A 509 32.67 27.64 -8.59
N LEU A 510 32.65 28.52 -9.60
CA LEU A 510 31.83 28.37 -10.81
C LEU A 510 32.39 27.32 -11.78
N LEU A 511 33.61 26.79 -11.54
CA LEU A 511 34.19 25.72 -12.34
C LEU A 511 33.66 24.36 -11.87
N HIS A 512 32.87 23.68 -12.70
CA HIS A 512 32.36 22.34 -12.34
C HIS A 512 33.52 21.32 -12.24
N PRO A 513 33.66 20.56 -11.13
CA PRO A 513 34.87 19.77 -10.87
C PRO A 513 34.99 18.48 -11.68
N CYS A 514 33.87 17.94 -12.17
CA CYS A 514 33.82 16.70 -12.96
C CYS A 514 32.74 16.82 -14.04
N PRO A 515 32.93 17.64 -15.09
CA PRO A 515 31.92 17.83 -16.13
C PRO A 515 31.66 16.55 -16.93
N GLN A 516 30.48 16.47 -17.53
CA GLN A 516 30.05 15.40 -18.43
C GLN A 516 29.26 16.00 -19.59
N ILE A 517 29.31 15.36 -20.76
CA ILE A 517 28.49 15.75 -21.91
C ILE A 517 27.00 15.70 -21.59
N SER A 518 26.25 16.72 -22.01
CA SER A 518 24.80 16.75 -21.84
C SER A 518 24.12 15.68 -22.68
N ASN A 519 22.97 15.17 -22.25
CA ASN A 519 22.21 14.18 -23.02
C ASN A 519 20.96 14.84 -23.64
N PHE A 520 20.78 14.69 -24.95
CA PHE A 520 19.54 15.09 -25.64
C PHE A 520 18.46 14.01 -25.48
N TYR A 521 17.21 14.44 -25.30
CA TYR A 521 16.05 13.55 -25.37
C TYR A 521 14.77 14.30 -25.73
N LEU A 522 13.78 13.55 -26.22
CA LEU A 522 12.45 14.07 -26.54
C LEU A 522 11.44 13.79 -25.42
N LEU A 523 10.51 14.73 -25.22
CA LEU A 523 9.25 14.53 -24.50
C LEU A 523 8.07 14.54 -25.49
N PRO A 524 7.21 13.51 -25.57
CA PRO A 524 6.20 13.44 -26.63
C PRO A 524 5.07 14.45 -26.40
N LYS A 525 4.77 15.29 -27.40
CA LYS A 525 3.67 16.26 -27.38
C LYS A 525 2.38 15.60 -27.87
N ILE A 526 1.82 14.68 -27.06
CA ILE A 526 0.59 13.91 -27.35
C ILE A 526 -0.70 14.74 -27.57
N HIS A 527 -0.58 16.07 -27.50
CA HIS A 527 -1.64 17.06 -27.67
C HIS A 527 -1.52 17.83 -29.00
N LYS A 528 -0.56 17.45 -29.86
CA LYS A 528 -0.35 18.02 -31.20
C LYS A 528 -0.43 16.90 -32.24
N ALA A 529 -0.93 17.21 -33.43
CA ALA A 529 -0.97 16.27 -34.56
C ALA A 529 0.42 15.64 -34.79
N ASN A 530 0.44 14.35 -35.11
CA ASN A 530 1.64 13.51 -35.28
C ASN A 530 2.54 13.36 -34.03
N ASN A 531 2.10 13.81 -32.85
CA ASN A 531 2.78 13.62 -31.55
C ASN A 531 4.29 13.99 -31.50
N PRO A 532 4.72 15.15 -32.05
CA PRO A 532 6.13 15.51 -32.18
C PRO A 532 6.87 15.60 -30.83
N GLY A 533 8.19 15.45 -30.86
CA GLY A 533 9.02 15.56 -29.66
C GLY A 533 9.27 17.01 -29.22
N ARG A 534 9.26 17.31 -27.91
CA ARG A 534 9.96 18.48 -27.37
C ARG A 534 11.43 18.13 -27.15
N PRO A 535 12.40 18.81 -27.79
CA PRO A 535 13.82 18.61 -27.50
C PRO A 535 14.17 19.16 -26.11
N ILE A 536 14.89 18.37 -25.32
CA ILE A 536 15.42 18.75 -24.00
C ILE A 536 16.89 18.33 -23.91
N VAL A 537 17.73 19.22 -23.37
CA VAL A 537 19.16 18.96 -23.12
C VAL A 537 19.40 18.84 -21.61
N SER A 538 19.95 17.71 -21.18
CA SER A 538 20.17 17.38 -19.77
C SER A 538 21.44 18.04 -19.19
N SER A 539 21.43 19.36 -19.04
CA SER A 539 22.60 20.19 -18.66
C SER A 539 23.01 20.11 -17.17
N HIS A 540 22.72 19.03 -16.44
CA HIS A 540 22.93 18.95 -14.98
C HIS A 540 24.39 18.84 -14.54
N SER A 541 25.32 18.53 -15.45
CA SER A 541 26.75 18.36 -15.16
C SER A 541 27.64 18.82 -16.33
N CYS A 542 27.13 19.66 -17.23
CA CYS A 542 27.94 20.24 -18.29
C CYS A 542 28.97 21.24 -17.72
N PRO A 543 30.04 21.59 -18.46
CA PRO A 543 31.04 22.58 -18.04
C PRO A 543 30.46 23.93 -17.56
N THR A 544 29.31 24.34 -18.11
CA THR A 544 28.70 25.66 -17.90
C THR A 544 27.57 25.69 -16.86
N VAL A 545 27.24 24.57 -16.19
CA VAL A 545 26.05 24.47 -15.32
C VAL A 545 26.04 25.45 -14.14
N LEU A 546 27.19 25.67 -13.50
CA LEU A 546 27.31 26.57 -12.34
C LEU A 546 27.34 28.05 -12.77
N ILE A 547 27.89 28.34 -13.96
CA ILE A 547 27.83 29.68 -14.56
C ILE A 547 26.38 30.03 -14.90
N SER A 548 25.62 29.08 -15.46
CA SER A 548 24.19 29.23 -15.75
C SER A 548 23.36 29.47 -14.47
N GLU A 549 23.69 28.82 -13.35
CA GLU A 549 23.08 29.08 -12.04
C GLU A 549 23.35 30.49 -11.51
N PHE A 550 24.62 30.91 -11.58
CA PHE A 550 25.03 32.24 -11.17
C PHE A 550 24.36 33.33 -12.01
N LEU A 551 24.35 33.17 -13.34
CA LEU A 551 23.69 34.11 -14.24
C LEU A 551 22.19 34.21 -13.99
N ASP A 552 21.49 33.10 -13.74
CA ASP A 552 20.06 33.15 -13.40
C ASP A 552 19.79 33.98 -12.14
N SER A 553 20.63 33.83 -11.10
CA SER A 553 20.50 34.63 -9.86
C SER A 553 20.68 36.14 -10.05
N VAL A 554 21.41 36.56 -11.09
CA VAL A 554 21.65 37.97 -11.43
C VAL A 554 20.62 38.52 -12.41
N LEU A 555 20.12 37.70 -13.34
CA LEU A 555 19.16 38.11 -14.37
C LEU A 555 17.71 38.06 -13.89
N PHE A 556 17.35 37.14 -12.98
CA PHE A 556 15.97 37.00 -12.50
C PHE A 556 15.39 38.26 -11.83
N PRO A 557 16.13 39.06 -11.03
CA PRO A 557 15.63 40.34 -10.53
C PRO A 557 15.21 41.30 -11.66
N LEU A 558 15.98 41.37 -12.74
CA LEU A 558 15.67 42.20 -13.92
C LEU A 558 14.40 41.70 -14.62
N VAL A 559 14.26 40.36 -14.77
CA VAL A 559 13.04 39.73 -15.31
C VAL A 559 11.81 40.10 -14.49
N SER A 560 11.94 40.12 -13.17
CA SER A 560 10.83 40.45 -12.26
C SER A 560 10.40 41.92 -12.27
N ALA A 561 11.23 42.80 -12.85
CA ALA A 561 10.95 44.23 -13.02
C ALA A 561 10.31 44.57 -14.38
N LEU A 562 10.24 43.63 -15.33
CA LEU A 562 9.66 43.88 -16.65
C LEU A 562 8.16 44.24 -16.55
N PRO A 563 7.66 45.26 -17.26
CA PRO A 563 6.25 45.67 -17.20
C PRO A 563 5.26 44.54 -17.57
N SER A 564 5.65 43.64 -18.47
CA SER A 564 4.84 42.49 -18.89
C SER A 564 4.85 41.32 -17.91
N PHE A 565 5.73 41.28 -16.90
CA PHE A 565 6.04 40.07 -16.14
C PHE A 565 4.86 39.48 -15.33
N VAL A 566 4.64 38.18 -15.50
CA VAL A 566 3.79 37.35 -14.63
C VAL A 566 4.62 36.25 -13.97
N GLN A 567 4.66 36.25 -12.63
CA GLN A 567 5.36 35.21 -11.86
C GLN A 567 4.61 33.87 -11.83
N ASP A 568 3.29 33.90 -11.62
CA ASP A 568 2.42 32.73 -11.49
C ASP A 568 0.93 33.14 -11.61
N THR A 569 0.02 32.16 -11.63
CA THR A 569 -1.43 32.40 -11.68
C THR A 569 -1.91 33.33 -10.55
N PRO A 570 -1.57 33.13 -9.26
CA PRO A 570 -1.90 34.09 -8.20
C PRO A 570 -1.37 35.52 -8.41
N HIS A 571 -0.22 35.70 -9.07
CA HIS A 571 0.29 37.02 -9.43
C HIS A 571 -0.60 37.70 -10.45
N PHE A 572 -0.95 37.00 -11.54
CA PHE A 572 -1.86 37.53 -12.54
C PHE A 572 -3.24 37.87 -11.95
N LEU A 573 -3.80 37.00 -11.12
CA LEU A 573 -5.09 37.22 -10.45
C LEU A 573 -5.13 38.47 -9.57
N ARG A 574 -4.00 38.85 -8.96
CA ARG A 574 -3.88 40.12 -8.21
C ARG A 574 -3.76 41.33 -9.15
N LEU A 575 -3.06 41.20 -10.28
CA LEU A 575 -2.95 42.28 -11.27
C LEU A 575 -4.28 42.65 -11.91
N ILE A 576 -5.19 41.69 -12.09
CA ILE A 576 -6.54 41.92 -12.64
C ILE A 576 -7.63 42.13 -11.59
N GLN A 577 -7.29 42.12 -10.29
CA GLN A 577 -8.29 42.15 -9.22
C GLN A 577 -9.08 43.47 -9.21
N ASP A 578 -8.37 44.58 -9.35
CA ASP A 578 -8.91 45.95 -9.31
C ASP A 578 -9.04 46.53 -10.74
N PHE A 579 -8.99 45.68 -11.76
CA PHE A 579 -9.10 46.07 -13.16
C PHE A 579 -10.55 46.32 -13.55
N GLU A 580 -10.82 47.51 -14.11
CA GLU A 580 -12.10 47.84 -14.75
C GLU A 580 -11.89 48.40 -16.16
N PHE A 581 -12.72 47.95 -17.11
CA PHE A 581 -12.84 48.57 -18.43
C PHE A 581 -13.41 50.00 -18.29
N PRO A 582 -12.97 50.97 -19.09
CA PRO A 582 -13.58 52.30 -19.11
C PRO A 582 -15.05 52.25 -19.54
N GLU A 583 -15.83 53.28 -19.19
CA GLU A 583 -17.28 53.31 -19.47
C GLU A 583 -17.57 53.32 -20.97
N ASN A 584 -16.94 54.25 -21.70
CA ASN A 584 -17.17 54.52 -23.12
C ASN A 584 -16.02 53.98 -24.00
N CYS A 585 -15.70 52.68 -23.88
CA CYS A 585 -14.49 52.09 -24.47
C CYS A 585 -14.66 51.29 -25.78
N GLY A 586 -15.80 51.40 -26.47
CA GLY A 586 -16.08 50.59 -27.66
C GLY A 586 -16.24 49.10 -27.33
N GLU A 587 -15.80 48.20 -28.22
CA GLU A 587 -15.82 46.76 -27.95
C GLU A 587 -14.81 46.41 -26.85
N ARG A 588 -15.19 45.50 -25.96
CA ARG A 588 -14.32 44.98 -24.90
C ARG A 588 -13.76 43.65 -25.36
N LEU A 589 -12.45 43.56 -25.56
CA LEU A 589 -11.80 42.40 -26.15
C LEU A 589 -10.75 41.81 -25.20
N LEU A 590 -10.82 40.51 -24.99
CA LEU A 590 -9.75 39.72 -24.40
C LEU A 590 -8.96 39.05 -25.52
N PHE A 591 -7.64 38.96 -25.37
CA PHE A 591 -6.81 38.17 -26.27
C PHE A 591 -5.71 37.41 -25.55
N THR A 592 -5.25 36.37 -26.20
CA THR A 592 -4.09 35.58 -25.79
C THR A 592 -3.18 35.35 -26.99
N MET A 593 -1.86 35.30 -26.76
CA MET A 593 -0.88 34.94 -27.79
C MET A 593 0.10 33.89 -27.23
N ASP A 594 0.57 32.96 -28.08
CA ASP A 594 1.59 31.94 -27.73
C ASP A 594 2.80 32.12 -28.65
N VAL A 595 3.98 32.24 -28.06
CA VAL A 595 5.25 32.40 -28.80
C VAL A 595 5.79 31.03 -29.22
N SER A 596 5.61 30.72 -30.50
CA SER A 596 5.98 29.42 -31.06
C SER A 596 7.48 29.15 -30.95
N SER A 597 7.82 28.15 -30.13
CA SER A 597 9.17 27.62 -29.95
C SER A 597 10.20 28.64 -29.40
N LEU A 598 9.74 29.64 -28.63
CA LEU A 598 10.51 30.75 -28.06
C LEU A 598 12.01 30.48 -27.86
N TYR A 599 12.37 29.55 -26.97
CA TYR A 599 13.77 29.23 -26.63
C TYR A 599 14.64 28.91 -27.85
N THR A 600 14.19 28.01 -28.74
CA THR A 600 14.95 27.59 -29.92
C THR A 600 15.00 28.66 -31.02
N SER A 601 14.05 29.61 -31.01
CA SER A 601 13.93 30.65 -32.03
C SER A 601 14.92 31.82 -31.82
N ILE A 602 15.26 32.14 -30.56
CA ILE A 602 16.10 33.30 -30.19
C ILE A 602 17.54 33.21 -30.72
N PRO A 603 18.02 34.15 -31.55
CA PRO A 603 19.43 34.26 -31.92
C PRO A 603 20.31 34.67 -30.73
N HIS A 604 21.55 34.16 -30.66
CA HIS A 604 22.46 34.48 -29.55
C HIS A 604 22.80 35.98 -29.47
N HIS A 605 22.94 36.67 -30.61
CA HIS A 605 23.20 38.11 -30.62
C HIS A 605 22.02 38.93 -30.04
N ALA A 606 20.77 38.53 -30.32
CA ALA A 606 19.58 39.19 -29.80
C ALA A 606 19.47 39.01 -28.28
N ALA A 607 19.72 37.80 -27.78
CA ALA A 607 19.80 37.52 -26.35
C ALA A 607 20.88 38.36 -25.64
N LEU A 608 22.09 38.44 -26.21
CA LEU A 608 23.19 39.23 -25.65
C LEU A 608 22.90 40.74 -25.70
N SER A 609 22.24 41.23 -26.75
CA SER A 609 21.82 42.63 -26.88
C SER A 609 20.79 43.01 -25.81
N ALA A 610 19.72 42.22 -25.64
CA ALA A 610 18.72 42.44 -24.60
C ALA A 610 19.30 42.39 -23.18
N ILE A 611 20.19 41.43 -22.91
CA ILE A 611 20.87 41.32 -21.60
C ILE A 611 21.77 42.52 -21.34
N ARG A 612 22.48 43.03 -22.35
CA ARG A 612 23.27 44.26 -22.24
C ARG A 612 22.37 45.44 -21.86
N HIS A 613 21.27 45.62 -22.59
CA HIS A 613 20.33 46.73 -22.39
C HIS A 613 19.88 46.89 -20.94
N TYR A 614 19.49 45.80 -20.27
CA TYR A 614 19.08 45.85 -18.85
C TYR A 614 20.24 45.88 -17.85
N LEU A 615 21.39 45.25 -18.16
CA LEU A 615 22.55 45.28 -17.26
C LEU A 615 23.25 46.64 -17.22
N ASP A 616 23.17 47.42 -18.30
CA ASP A 616 23.76 48.76 -18.36
C ASP A 616 22.90 49.82 -17.63
N GLN A 617 21.66 49.50 -17.23
CA GLN A 617 20.79 50.36 -16.41
C GLN A 617 21.02 50.23 -14.89
N ARG A 618 22.01 49.43 -14.45
CA ARG A 618 22.29 49.19 -13.03
C ARG A 618 23.09 50.35 -12.41
N GLN A 619 22.63 50.85 -11.26
CA GLN A 619 23.21 52.04 -10.61
C GLN A 619 24.64 51.84 -10.06
N ASP A 620 25.00 50.64 -9.60
CA ASP A 620 26.38 50.29 -9.18
C ASP A 620 26.76 48.88 -9.67
N PRO A 621 27.43 48.76 -10.84
CA PRO A 621 27.81 47.48 -11.41
C PRO A 621 29.15 46.96 -10.86
N GLN A 622 29.14 46.43 -9.62
CA GLN A 622 30.33 45.79 -9.02
C GLN A 622 30.99 44.70 -9.88
N ILE A 623 30.23 44.09 -10.80
CA ILE A 623 30.75 43.24 -11.87
C ILE A 623 30.34 43.88 -13.22
N PRO A 624 31.31 44.19 -14.11
CA PRO A 624 31.03 44.81 -15.41
C PRO A 624 30.02 44.03 -16.26
N THR A 625 29.19 44.73 -17.02
CA THR A 625 28.23 44.11 -17.96
C THR A 625 28.95 43.19 -18.96
N THR A 626 30.12 43.58 -19.45
CA THR A 626 30.95 42.76 -20.37
C THR A 626 31.32 41.39 -19.80
N THR A 627 31.52 41.28 -18.48
CA THR A 627 31.74 40.01 -17.77
C THR A 627 30.52 39.10 -17.86
N PHE A 628 29.33 39.63 -17.56
CA PHE A 628 28.07 38.87 -17.62
C PHE A 628 27.71 38.46 -19.05
N LEU A 629 27.96 39.33 -20.03
CA LEU A 629 27.80 39.01 -21.45
C LEU A 629 28.75 37.87 -21.86
N ARG A 630 30.03 37.94 -21.48
CA ARG A 630 31.00 36.88 -21.82
C ARG A 630 30.65 35.54 -21.18
N LEU A 631 30.17 35.55 -19.93
CA LEU A 631 29.68 34.34 -19.26
C LEU A 631 28.40 33.81 -19.93
N THR A 632 27.49 34.67 -20.36
CA THR A 632 26.27 34.30 -21.08
C THR A 632 26.57 33.67 -22.44
N GLU A 633 27.42 34.33 -23.23
CA GLU A 633 27.91 33.84 -24.52
C GLU A 633 28.54 32.44 -24.37
N LEU A 634 29.30 32.22 -23.30
CA LEU A 634 29.90 30.93 -22.99
C LEU A 634 28.84 29.85 -22.68
N VAL A 635 27.76 30.16 -21.96
CA VAL A 635 26.65 29.21 -21.74
C VAL A 635 25.90 28.90 -23.04
N LEU A 636 25.67 29.90 -23.89
CA LEU A 636 24.95 29.75 -25.16
C LEU A 636 25.76 28.96 -26.20
N THR A 637 27.04 29.29 -26.38
CA THR A 637 27.92 28.70 -27.43
C THR A 637 28.50 27.33 -27.04
N GLN A 638 28.71 27.07 -25.74
CA GLN A 638 29.22 25.77 -25.26
C GLN A 638 28.11 24.78 -24.92
N ASN A 639 26.88 24.98 -25.42
CA ASN A 639 25.83 23.97 -25.33
C ASN A 639 26.09 22.81 -26.30
N CYS A 640 26.92 21.87 -25.86
CA CYS A 640 27.17 20.62 -26.55
C CYS A 640 26.46 19.45 -25.84
N PHE A 641 25.98 18.49 -26.62
CA PHE A 641 25.25 17.32 -26.13
C PHE A 641 25.47 16.10 -27.03
N GLN A 642 25.15 14.92 -26.53
CA GLN A 642 25.15 13.67 -27.30
C GLN A 642 23.72 13.15 -27.56
N PHE A 643 23.53 12.53 -28.72
CA PHE A 643 22.35 11.72 -29.05
C PHE A 643 22.76 10.49 -29.87
N ASN A 644 22.26 9.31 -29.49
CA ASN A 644 22.48 8.05 -30.22
C ASN A 644 23.95 7.73 -30.60
N GLY A 645 24.92 8.18 -29.79
CA GLY A 645 26.37 7.99 -30.02
C GLY A 645 27.05 9.10 -30.85
N ARG A 646 26.28 10.05 -31.40
CA ARG A 646 26.75 11.24 -32.12
C ARG A 646 26.78 12.45 -31.19
N PHE A 647 27.66 13.41 -31.47
CA PHE A 647 27.84 14.63 -30.68
C PHE A 647 27.36 15.85 -31.47
N PHE A 648 26.77 16.83 -30.80
CA PHE A 648 26.19 18.01 -31.44
C PHE A 648 26.47 19.26 -30.61
N ARG A 649 26.56 20.40 -31.28
CA ARG A 649 26.52 21.75 -30.71
C ARG A 649 25.24 22.45 -31.16
N GLN A 650 24.55 23.13 -30.24
CA GLN A 650 23.49 24.07 -30.61
C GLN A 650 24.12 25.41 -31.02
N VAL A 651 23.84 25.88 -32.23
CA VAL A 651 24.36 27.15 -32.79
C VAL A 651 23.34 28.28 -32.80
N LYS A 652 22.04 27.96 -32.68
CA LYS A 652 20.94 28.94 -32.57
C LYS A 652 19.98 28.52 -31.46
N GLY A 653 19.41 29.50 -30.76
CA GLY A 653 18.49 29.26 -29.66
C GLY A 653 19.17 29.08 -28.31
N VAL A 654 18.36 29.18 -27.27
CA VAL A 654 18.68 28.91 -25.87
C VAL A 654 18.38 27.45 -25.56
N ALA A 655 19.29 26.78 -24.87
CA ALA A 655 19.16 25.37 -24.51
C ALA A 655 17.98 25.11 -23.55
N MET A 656 16.97 24.35 -23.99
CA MET A 656 15.89 23.89 -23.09
C MET A 656 16.47 22.92 -22.05
N GLY A 657 16.73 23.44 -20.84
CA GLY A 657 17.38 22.71 -19.73
C GLY A 657 18.51 23.47 -19.03
N THR A 658 18.96 24.61 -19.56
CA THR A 658 19.91 25.51 -18.87
C THR A 658 19.17 26.37 -17.81
N LYS A 659 19.80 26.62 -16.65
CA LYS A 659 19.18 27.32 -15.52
C LYS A 659 18.79 28.76 -15.85
N MET A 660 19.71 29.54 -16.42
CA MET A 660 19.43 30.92 -16.88
C MET A 660 18.45 31.01 -18.06
N GLY A 661 18.04 29.89 -18.67
CA GLY A 661 17.31 29.87 -19.93
C GLY A 661 16.01 30.69 -19.91
N PRO A 662 15.13 30.51 -18.91
CA PRO A 662 13.90 31.31 -18.79
C PRO A 662 14.19 32.80 -18.62
N SER A 663 15.23 33.15 -17.86
CA SER A 663 15.62 34.55 -17.63
C SER A 663 16.12 35.22 -18.92
N VAL A 664 16.97 34.54 -19.70
CA VAL A 664 17.38 35.00 -21.04
C VAL A 664 16.18 35.21 -21.95
N ALA A 665 15.28 34.23 -22.02
CA ALA A 665 14.10 34.30 -22.88
C ALA A 665 13.16 35.46 -22.48
N CYS A 666 12.93 35.66 -21.18
CA CYS A 666 12.07 36.74 -20.70
C CYS A 666 12.66 38.13 -20.92
N LEU A 667 13.98 38.33 -20.73
CA LEU A 667 14.64 39.61 -21.04
C LEU A 667 14.68 39.88 -22.55
N THR A 668 14.91 38.85 -23.37
CA THR A 668 14.85 39.00 -24.84
C THR A 668 13.47 39.45 -25.29
N MET A 669 12.41 38.85 -24.74
CA MET A 669 11.03 39.27 -24.99
C MET A 669 10.73 40.67 -24.43
N GLY A 670 11.22 41.03 -23.24
CA GLY A 670 11.03 42.36 -22.66
C GLY A 670 11.61 43.47 -23.54
N HIS A 671 12.83 43.27 -24.04
CA HIS A 671 13.48 44.24 -24.91
C HIS A 671 12.78 44.36 -26.28
N PHE A 672 12.26 43.24 -26.80
CA PHE A 672 11.38 43.25 -27.97
C PHE A 672 10.06 44.00 -27.69
N GLU A 673 9.44 43.79 -26.53
CA GLU A 673 8.20 44.46 -26.11
C GLU A 673 8.38 45.99 -26.01
N GLU A 674 9.48 46.47 -25.42
CA GLU A 674 9.80 47.90 -25.35
C GLU A 674 9.97 48.54 -26.74
N GLN A 675 10.66 47.85 -27.66
CA GLN A 675 10.84 48.32 -29.04
C GLN A 675 9.52 48.28 -29.83
N LEU A 676 8.70 47.25 -29.61
CA LEU A 676 7.39 47.08 -30.23
C LEU A 676 6.44 48.21 -29.83
N PHE A 677 6.30 48.48 -28.53
CA PHE A 677 5.40 49.52 -28.02
C PHE A 677 5.88 50.94 -28.34
N SER A 678 7.20 51.18 -28.44
CA SER A 678 7.72 52.50 -28.84
C SER A 678 7.57 52.80 -30.34
N GLN A 679 7.46 51.78 -31.19
CA GLN A 679 7.34 51.95 -32.65
C GLN A 679 5.90 51.78 -33.18
N TYR A 680 5.01 51.09 -32.46
CA TYR A 680 3.63 50.93 -32.90
C TYR A 680 2.80 52.21 -32.66
N THR A 681 2.31 52.80 -33.75
CA THR A 681 1.56 54.07 -33.74
C THR A 681 0.04 53.92 -33.65
N GLY A 682 -0.49 52.70 -33.73
CA GLY A 682 -1.93 52.41 -33.59
C GLY A 682 -2.37 52.30 -32.13
N SER A 683 -3.59 51.81 -31.90
CA SER A 683 -4.16 51.66 -30.55
C SER A 683 -3.49 50.54 -29.74
N HIS A 684 -2.86 50.88 -28.63
CA HIS A 684 -2.20 49.90 -27.76
C HIS A 684 -3.22 49.10 -26.92
N PRO A 685 -2.97 47.81 -26.65
CA PRO A 685 -3.70 47.06 -25.62
C PRO A 685 -3.65 47.76 -24.25
N PHE A 686 -4.82 47.89 -23.63
CA PHE A 686 -4.98 48.50 -22.30
C PHE A 686 -4.34 47.63 -21.19
N LEU A 687 -4.24 46.31 -21.40
CA LEU A 687 -3.43 45.41 -20.59
C LEU A 687 -2.61 44.49 -21.50
N TYR A 688 -1.33 44.32 -21.20
CA TYR A 688 -0.46 43.33 -21.83
C TYR A 688 0.42 42.67 -20.75
N LYS A 689 0.30 41.34 -20.60
CA LYS A 689 1.03 40.56 -19.58
C LYS A 689 1.46 39.20 -20.14
N ARG A 690 2.60 38.68 -19.68
CA ARG A 690 3.24 37.48 -20.20
C ARG A 690 3.80 36.59 -19.10
N TYR A 691 3.46 35.31 -19.18
CA TYR A 691 4.09 34.21 -18.46
C TYR A 691 5.00 33.43 -19.42
N ILE A 692 6.29 33.78 -19.46
CA ILE A 692 7.29 33.18 -20.36
C ILE A 692 6.92 33.29 -21.85
N ASP A 693 6.24 32.28 -22.41
CA ASP A 693 5.76 32.13 -23.79
C ASP A 693 4.24 32.35 -23.94
N ASP A 694 3.46 32.23 -22.85
CA ASP A 694 2.01 32.52 -22.82
C ASP A 694 1.78 34.04 -22.57
N ILE A 695 1.15 34.75 -23.51
CA ILE A 695 0.74 36.17 -23.41
C ILE A 695 -0.77 36.26 -23.22
N VAL A 696 -1.21 37.22 -22.41
CA VAL A 696 -2.62 37.61 -22.23
C VAL A 696 -2.74 39.12 -22.23
N GLY A 697 -3.81 39.63 -22.82
CA GLY A 697 -4.08 41.06 -22.82
C GLY A 697 -5.56 41.41 -22.94
N VAL A 698 -5.79 42.70 -22.82
CA VAL A 698 -7.11 43.33 -22.86
C VAL A 698 -7.01 44.53 -23.79
N ALA A 699 -7.98 44.68 -24.69
CA ALA A 699 -8.07 45.79 -25.61
C ALA A 699 -9.49 46.38 -25.63
N THR A 700 -9.55 47.60 -26.13
CA THR A 700 -10.75 48.45 -26.23
C THR A 700 -10.69 49.17 -27.57
N GLY A 701 -11.79 49.22 -28.32
CA GLY A 701 -11.82 49.77 -29.68
C GLY A 701 -12.60 48.84 -30.61
N THR A 702 -12.13 48.67 -31.86
CA THR A 702 -12.66 47.64 -32.76
C THR A 702 -11.77 46.40 -32.76
N ARG A 703 -12.36 45.26 -33.11
CA ARG A 703 -11.59 44.04 -33.41
C ARG A 703 -10.49 44.25 -34.45
N GLN A 704 -10.73 45.08 -35.47
CA GLN A 704 -9.77 45.36 -36.54
C GLN A 704 -8.51 46.07 -36.03
N ASP A 705 -8.63 46.97 -35.05
CA ASP A 705 -7.49 47.67 -34.45
C ASP A 705 -6.57 46.68 -33.72
N LEU A 706 -7.16 45.76 -32.96
CA LEU A 706 -6.43 44.71 -32.25
C LEU A 706 -5.80 43.68 -33.21
N GLU A 707 -6.50 43.30 -34.27
CA GLU A 707 -5.94 42.43 -35.32
C GLU A 707 -4.77 43.12 -36.04
N SER A 708 -4.85 44.43 -36.26
CA SER A 708 -3.75 45.25 -36.81
C SER A 708 -2.55 45.32 -35.87
N PHE A 709 -2.76 45.50 -34.56
CA PHE A 709 -1.68 45.40 -33.56
C PHE A 709 -1.02 44.01 -33.58
N ILE A 710 -1.81 42.95 -33.55
CA ILE A 710 -1.30 41.56 -33.55
C ILE A 710 -0.55 41.23 -34.85
N GLN A 711 -1.02 41.73 -36.00
CA GLN A 711 -0.30 41.62 -37.27
C GLN A 711 1.05 42.34 -37.21
N PHE A 712 1.09 43.56 -36.64
CA PHE A 712 2.34 44.29 -36.43
C PHE A 712 3.31 43.54 -35.50
N VAL A 713 2.84 42.98 -34.38
CA VAL A 713 3.65 42.10 -33.50
C VAL A 713 4.23 40.91 -34.28
N GLY A 714 3.43 40.31 -35.16
CA GLY A 714 3.84 39.21 -36.02
C GLY A 714 4.89 39.57 -37.07
N SER A 715 4.90 40.80 -37.58
CA SER A 715 5.89 41.27 -38.56
C SER A 715 7.15 41.89 -37.94
N PHE A 716 7.07 42.43 -36.72
CA PHE A 716 8.15 43.21 -36.10
C PHE A 716 9.44 42.41 -35.87
N CYS A 717 9.31 41.11 -35.55
CA CYS A 717 10.46 40.25 -35.26
C CYS A 717 10.47 38.99 -36.15
N PRO A 718 11.26 38.97 -37.24
CA PRO A 718 11.27 37.86 -38.21
C PRO A 718 11.64 36.48 -37.65
N PHE A 719 12.30 36.42 -36.48
CA PHE A 719 12.68 35.15 -35.84
C PHE A 719 11.66 34.65 -34.82
N LEU A 720 10.68 35.45 -34.40
CA LEU A 720 9.58 35.01 -33.54
C LEU A 720 8.32 34.74 -34.38
N LYS A 721 7.49 33.81 -33.92
CA LYS A 721 6.19 33.50 -34.53
C LYS A 721 5.16 33.42 -33.43
N PHE A 722 4.02 34.08 -33.64
CA PHE A 722 2.94 34.18 -32.68
C PHE A 722 1.71 33.44 -33.21
N THR A 723 1.05 32.68 -32.36
CA THR A 723 -0.35 32.28 -32.57
C THR A 723 -1.22 33.08 -31.62
N HIS A 724 -2.47 33.38 -31.97
CA HIS A 724 -3.33 34.24 -31.16
C HIS A 724 -4.79 33.77 -31.16
N CYS A 725 -5.54 34.26 -30.18
CA CYS A 725 -7.00 34.12 -30.09
C CYS A 725 -7.57 35.40 -29.50
N ILE A 726 -8.63 35.94 -30.12
CA ILE A 726 -9.34 37.17 -29.72
C ILE A 726 -10.80 36.80 -29.48
N SER A 727 -11.33 37.20 -28.32
CA SER A 727 -12.72 36.96 -27.91
C SER A 727 -13.27 38.16 -27.14
N ASP A 728 -14.53 38.49 -27.42
CA ASP A 728 -15.41 39.43 -26.73
C ASP A 728 -16.02 38.85 -25.44
N THR A 729 -15.94 37.53 -25.25
CA THR A 729 -16.66 36.80 -24.21
C THR A 729 -15.70 36.11 -23.23
N SER A 730 -14.83 35.21 -23.72
CA SER A 730 -13.84 34.54 -22.85
C SER A 730 -12.62 33.97 -23.58
N VAL A 731 -11.48 33.94 -22.88
CA VAL A 731 -10.22 33.32 -23.34
C VAL A 731 -9.63 32.40 -22.26
N VAL A 732 -8.70 31.52 -22.64
CA VAL A 732 -8.00 30.62 -21.70
C VAL A 732 -6.54 31.05 -21.55
N PHE A 733 -6.12 31.36 -20.33
CA PHE A 733 -4.74 31.74 -20.00
C PHE A 733 -4.23 30.88 -18.83
N LEU A 734 -3.08 30.22 -18.99
CA LEU A 734 -2.50 29.27 -18.03
C LEU A 734 -3.49 28.16 -17.61
N ASP A 735 -4.11 28.29 -16.43
CA ASP A 735 -5.14 27.44 -15.85
C ASP A 735 -6.43 28.21 -15.48
N LEU A 736 -6.59 29.39 -16.08
CA LEU A 736 -7.74 30.28 -15.98
C LEU A 736 -8.57 30.23 -17.26
N GLN A 737 -9.89 30.27 -17.11
CA GLN A 737 -10.79 30.82 -18.12
C GLN A 737 -11.13 32.23 -17.67
N LEU A 738 -10.75 33.23 -18.47
CA LEU A 738 -11.03 34.64 -18.23
C LEU A 738 -12.24 35.03 -19.04
N SER A 739 -13.22 35.69 -18.43
CA SER A 739 -14.44 36.13 -19.08
C SER A 739 -14.77 37.58 -18.73
N ILE A 740 -15.31 38.31 -19.70
CA ILE A 740 -15.81 39.67 -19.47
C ILE A 740 -17.19 39.57 -18.79
N CYS A 741 -17.35 40.27 -17.67
CA CYS A 741 -18.64 40.47 -17.02
C CYS A 741 -18.76 41.96 -16.70
N ASP A 742 -19.69 42.64 -17.36
CA ASP A 742 -19.86 44.09 -17.29
C ASP A 742 -18.55 44.81 -17.64
N ARG A 743 -17.96 45.54 -16.67
CA ARG A 743 -16.64 46.18 -16.78
C ARG A 743 -15.50 45.39 -16.13
N LYS A 744 -15.72 44.17 -15.65
CA LYS A 744 -14.72 43.39 -14.90
C LYS A 744 -14.32 42.11 -15.61
N ILE A 745 -13.12 41.63 -15.27
CA ILE A 745 -12.64 40.32 -15.71
C ILE A 745 -12.92 39.32 -14.59
N LYS A 746 -13.80 38.35 -14.85
CA LYS A 746 -14.02 37.20 -13.97
C LYS A 746 -13.09 36.07 -14.40
N SER A 747 -12.52 35.37 -13.43
CA SER A 747 -11.62 34.24 -13.67
C SER A 747 -12.23 32.96 -13.09
N ASN A 748 -12.21 31.88 -13.87
CA ASN A 748 -12.71 30.57 -13.49
C ASN A 748 -11.68 29.46 -13.75
N LEU A 749 -11.84 28.31 -13.10
CA LEU A 749 -10.86 27.23 -13.16
C LEU A 749 -10.96 26.45 -14.48
N HIS A 750 -9.91 26.53 -15.30
CA HIS A 750 -9.83 25.78 -16.55
C HIS A 750 -9.00 24.50 -16.38
N PHE A 751 -9.55 23.38 -16.88
CA PHE A 751 -8.82 22.11 -17.02
C PHE A 751 -8.54 21.87 -18.51
N LYS A 752 -7.26 21.75 -18.87
CA LYS A 752 -6.88 21.45 -20.27
C LYS A 752 -7.42 20.06 -20.65
N PRO A 753 -7.89 19.83 -21.89
CA PRO A 753 -8.44 18.53 -22.32
C PRO A 753 -7.51 17.32 -22.16
N THR A 754 -6.21 17.55 -21.96
CA THR A 754 -5.19 16.52 -21.73
C THR A 754 -4.83 16.32 -20.26
N ASP A 755 -5.47 17.02 -19.32
CA ASP A 755 -5.31 16.74 -17.88
C ASP A 755 -5.97 15.41 -17.54
N SER A 756 -5.14 14.43 -17.20
CA SER A 756 -5.59 13.08 -16.85
C SER A 756 -6.09 12.96 -15.40
N HIS A 757 -6.05 14.04 -14.62
CA HIS A 757 -6.41 14.11 -13.19
C HIS A 757 -5.81 12.96 -12.35
N ASN A 758 -4.60 12.52 -12.71
CA ASN A 758 -3.92 11.35 -12.18
C ASN A 758 -3.30 11.56 -10.78
N TYR A 759 -4.11 12.05 -9.83
CA TYR A 759 -3.71 12.22 -8.44
C TYR A 759 -3.31 10.87 -7.80
N LEU A 760 -2.51 10.92 -6.73
CA LEU A 760 -2.10 9.74 -5.98
C LEU A 760 -3.31 8.96 -5.46
N LEU A 761 -3.39 7.64 -5.68
CA LEU A 761 -4.42 6.81 -5.04
C LEU A 761 -4.34 6.91 -3.51
N TYR A 762 -5.48 7.09 -2.83
CA TYR A 762 -5.51 7.17 -1.38
C TYR A 762 -4.88 5.98 -0.63
N PRO A 763 -5.04 4.70 -1.05
CA PRO A 763 -4.35 3.57 -0.42
C PRO A 763 -2.84 3.49 -0.70
N SER A 764 -2.30 4.33 -1.61
CA SER A 764 -0.87 4.27 -1.95
C SER A 764 0.05 4.45 -0.73
N ASN A 765 1.26 3.89 -0.83
CA ASN A 765 2.27 3.85 0.24
C ASN A 765 3.02 5.19 0.44
N HIS A 766 2.35 6.32 0.19
CA HIS A 766 2.86 7.66 0.47
C HIS A 766 2.56 8.06 1.93
N PRO A 767 3.30 9.03 2.50
CA PRO A 767 2.95 9.62 3.78
C PRO A 767 1.48 10.09 3.78
N LYS A 768 0.71 9.73 4.81
CA LYS A 768 -0.71 10.12 4.88
C LYS A 768 -0.94 11.62 5.05
N SER A 769 0.10 12.39 5.40
CA SER A 769 0.10 13.85 5.28
C SER A 769 -0.05 14.27 3.82
N CYS A 770 0.81 13.76 2.93
CA CYS A 770 0.77 14.04 1.49
C CYS A 770 -0.60 13.70 0.87
N THR A 771 -1.15 12.51 1.14
CA THR A 771 -2.48 12.18 0.61
C THR A 771 -3.54 13.13 1.15
N LYS A 772 -3.52 13.48 2.45
CA LYS A 772 -4.52 14.40 3.03
C LYS A 772 -4.37 15.86 2.57
N SER A 773 -3.17 16.31 2.20
CA SER A 773 -2.92 17.70 1.80
C SER A 773 -3.30 17.99 0.35
N ILE A 774 -3.27 16.99 -0.55
CA ILE A 774 -3.52 17.19 -1.98
C ILE A 774 -4.96 17.70 -2.28
N PRO A 775 -6.05 17.16 -1.70
CA PRO A 775 -7.39 17.71 -1.92
C PRO A 775 -7.52 19.15 -1.42
N TYR A 776 -6.95 19.45 -0.25
CA TYR A 776 -6.92 20.80 0.30
C TYR A 776 -6.15 21.77 -0.61
N SER A 777 -5.01 21.37 -1.19
CA SER A 777 -4.26 22.28 -2.07
C SER A 777 -4.95 22.52 -3.42
N GLN A 778 -5.66 21.55 -3.99
CA GLN A 778 -6.44 21.75 -5.22
C GLN A 778 -7.68 22.62 -4.99
N LEU A 779 -8.41 22.40 -3.89
CA LEU A 779 -9.53 23.25 -3.51
C LEU A 779 -9.07 24.68 -3.16
N LEU A 780 -7.91 24.85 -2.51
CA LEU A 780 -7.35 26.19 -2.23
C LEU A 780 -6.92 26.91 -3.52
N ARG A 781 -6.41 26.16 -4.51
CA ARG A 781 -6.17 26.67 -5.88
C ARG A 781 -7.48 27.13 -6.52
N ALA A 782 -8.54 26.33 -6.45
CA ALA A 782 -9.86 26.73 -6.96
C ALA A 782 -10.41 27.99 -6.26
N ARG A 783 -10.27 28.10 -4.93
CA ARG A 783 -10.70 29.27 -4.12
C ARG A 783 -9.96 30.56 -4.50
N ARG A 784 -8.70 30.48 -4.93
CA ARG A 784 -7.96 31.63 -5.49
C ARG A 784 -8.46 32.02 -6.86
N ILE A 785 -8.66 31.01 -7.71
CA ILE A 785 -8.92 31.19 -9.14
C ILE A 785 -10.34 31.69 -9.40
N CYS A 786 -11.36 31.05 -8.84
CA CYS A 786 -12.75 31.40 -9.13
C CYS A 786 -13.06 32.77 -8.52
N SER A 787 -13.57 33.72 -9.32
CA SER A 787 -14.02 35.02 -8.83
C SER A 787 -15.27 34.90 -7.96
N GLU A 788 -16.19 34.01 -8.34
CA GLU A 788 -17.49 33.83 -7.70
C GLU A 788 -17.55 32.58 -6.80
N ASP A 789 -18.35 32.65 -5.74
CA ASP A 789 -18.57 31.53 -4.81
C ASP A 789 -19.40 30.39 -5.44
N SER A 790 -20.26 30.71 -6.41
CA SER A 790 -20.99 29.75 -7.25
C SER A 790 -20.03 28.91 -8.10
N ASP A 791 -19.09 29.58 -8.78
CA ASP A 791 -18.10 28.94 -9.63
C ASP A 791 -17.08 28.15 -8.82
N PHE A 792 -16.65 28.67 -7.66
CA PHE A 792 -15.87 27.88 -6.70
C PHE A 792 -16.62 26.62 -6.25
N SER A 793 -17.92 26.72 -6.01
CA SER A 793 -18.75 25.58 -5.60
C SER A 793 -18.90 24.54 -6.73
N ALA A 794 -19.03 24.98 -7.98
CA ALA A 794 -19.04 24.10 -9.15
C ALA A 794 -17.67 23.41 -9.36
N ALA A 795 -16.58 24.18 -9.37
CA ALA A 795 -15.21 23.67 -9.47
C ALA A 795 -14.88 22.70 -8.34
N SER A 796 -15.33 22.98 -7.11
CA SER A 796 -15.16 22.10 -5.95
C SER A 796 -15.85 20.75 -6.15
N LYS A 797 -17.10 20.71 -6.64
CA LYS A 797 -17.80 19.45 -6.95
C LYS A 797 -17.00 18.61 -7.96
N SER A 798 -16.52 19.22 -9.03
CA SER A 798 -15.68 18.56 -10.04
C SER A 798 -14.39 17.99 -9.44
N ILE A 799 -13.62 18.80 -8.71
CA ILE A 799 -12.38 18.39 -8.04
C ILE A 799 -12.61 17.24 -7.06
N LEU A 800 -13.68 17.29 -6.27
CA LEU A 800 -14.01 16.23 -5.32
C LEU A 800 -14.34 14.92 -6.03
N SER A 801 -15.11 14.95 -7.13
CA SER A 801 -15.39 13.76 -7.95
C SER A 801 -14.12 13.10 -8.50
N PHE A 802 -13.08 13.90 -8.81
CA PHE A 802 -11.79 13.37 -9.25
C PHE A 802 -11.09 12.62 -8.12
N PHE A 803 -11.12 13.12 -6.89
CA PHE A 803 -10.55 12.41 -5.73
C PHE A 803 -11.35 11.18 -5.30
N GLU A 804 -12.68 11.18 -5.45
CA GLU A 804 -13.52 10.00 -5.23
C GLU A 804 -13.14 8.86 -6.18
N LYS A 805 -12.95 9.15 -7.48
CA LYS A 805 -12.38 8.21 -8.47
C LYS A 805 -10.97 7.70 -8.09
N ARG A 806 -10.24 8.42 -7.23
CA ARG A 806 -8.92 8.01 -6.67
C ARG A 806 -9.01 7.41 -5.26
N GLN A 807 -10.20 6.96 -4.86
CA GLN A 807 -10.52 6.22 -3.63
C GLN A 807 -10.31 7.03 -2.33
N TYR A 808 -10.45 8.35 -2.38
CA TYR A 808 -10.36 9.19 -1.19
C TYR A 808 -11.60 9.03 -0.30
N PRO A 809 -11.45 8.77 1.02
CA PRO A 809 -12.59 8.69 1.91
C PRO A 809 -13.29 10.04 2.02
N THR A 810 -14.61 10.05 1.96
CA THR A 810 -15.47 11.25 2.04
C THR A 810 -15.09 12.16 3.21
N LYS A 811 -14.77 11.61 4.39
CA LYS A 811 -14.33 12.40 5.57
C LYS A 811 -13.04 13.22 5.36
N VAL A 812 -12.15 12.79 4.45
CA VAL A 812 -10.94 13.56 4.08
C VAL A 812 -11.31 14.69 3.11
N LEU A 813 -12.27 14.44 2.23
CA LEU A 813 -12.74 15.38 1.22
C LEU A 813 -13.60 16.49 1.84
N THR A 814 -14.64 16.14 2.62
CA THR A 814 -15.47 17.11 3.35
C THR A 814 -14.65 17.89 4.36
N GLY A 815 -13.72 17.23 5.07
CA GLY A 815 -12.78 17.90 5.97
C GLY A 815 -11.76 18.82 5.28
N ALA A 816 -11.51 18.64 3.98
CA ALA A 816 -10.71 19.58 3.18
C ALA A 816 -11.57 20.75 2.70
N LEU A 817 -12.78 20.49 2.22
CA LEU A 817 -13.73 21.51 1.75
C LEU A 817 -14.14 22.47 2.88
N HIS A 818 -14.55 21.95 4.03
CA HIS A 818 -14.95 22.76 5.20
C HIS A 818 -13.82 23.70 5.65
N ARG A 819 -12.56 23.30 5.52
CA ARG A 819 -11.39 24.13 5.87
C ARG A 819 -11.12 25.26 4.87
N ILE A 820 -11.80 25.29 3.72
CA ILE A 820 -11.60 26.26 2.63
C ILE A 820 -12.86 27.10 2.39
N GLN A 821 -14.04 26.56 2.71
CA GLN A 821 -15.28 27.34 2.73
C GLN A 821 -15.19 28.54 3.69
N GLY A 822 -14.50 28.40 4.83
CA GLY A 822 -14.20 29.50 5.75
C GLY A 822 -12.95 30.33 5.43
N ILE A 823 -12.37 30.20 4.23
CA ILE A 823 -11.26 31.04 3.75
C ILE A 823 -11.78 31.87 2.58
N ASP A 824 -11.72 33.19 2.73
CA ASP A 824 -12.10 34.13 1.68
C ASP A 824 -11.07 34.15 0.51
N ARG A 825 -11.51 34.56 -0.68
CA ARG A 825 -10.66 34.69 -1.88
C ARG A 825 -9.52 35.68 -1.67
N ALA A 826 -9.75 36.83 -1.02
CA ALA A 826 -8.71 37.82 -0.77
C ALA A 826 -7.65 37.28 0.21
N GLU A 827 -8.08 36.59 1.29
CA GLU A 827 -7.15 35.89 2.20
C GLU A 827 -6.35 34.82 1.43
N ALA A 828 -7.01 34.04 0.58
CA ALA A 828 -6.37 32.98 -0.20
C ALA A 828 -5.35 33.50 -1.22
N LEU A 829 -5.56 34.69 -1.79
CA LEU A 829 -4.66 35.36 -2.75
C LEU A 829 -3.53 36.16 -2.09
N SER A 830 -3.65 36.49 -0.79
CA SER A 830 -2.63 37.22 -0.04
C SER A 830 -1.25 36.53 -0.08
N LYS A 831 -0.18 37.32 -0.23
CA LYS A 831 1.19 36.81 -0.06
C LYS A 831 1.45 36.62 1.43
N LYS A 832 1.42 35.36 1.90
CA LYS A 832 1.92 35.05 3.26
C LYS A 832 3.40 35.39 3.33
N SER A 833 3.78 36.29 4.22
CA SER A 833 5.18 36.58 4.50
C SER A 833 5.83 35.34 5.12
N ASN A 834 6.92 34.87 4.53
CA ASN A 834 7.75 33.81 5.13
C ASN A 834 8.62 34.43 6.23
N THR A 835 7.99 34.82 7.34
CA THR A 835 8.68 35.41 8.51
C THR A 835 9.51 34.42 9.32
N SER A 836 9.49 33.12 8.99
CA SER A 836 10.40 32.15 9.60
C SER A 836 11.57 31.80 8.69
N THR A 837 12.75 32.31 9.02
CA THR A 837 14.03 31.63 8.80
C THR A 837 14.06 30.36 9.66
N ASN A 838 13.30 29.34 9.25
CA ASN A 838 13.14 28.09 9.98
C ASN A 838 14.45 27.28 9.89
N LEU A 839 15.41 27.57 10.77
CA LEU A 839 16.76 26.98 10.85
C LEU A 839 16.76 25.47 11.20
N ARG A 840 15.59 24.82 11.23
CA ARG A 840 15.42 23.42 11.60
C ARG A 840 15.95 22.50 10.50
N ILE A 841 17.02 21.77 10.80
CA ILE A 841 17.59 20.78 9.87
C ILE A 841 16.53 19.70 9.53
N PRO A 842 16.34 19.37 8.24
CA PRO A 842 15.43 18.31 7.83
C PRO A 842 16.06 16.92 8.00
N LEU A 843 15.47 16.08 8.84
CA LEU A 843 15.80 14.66 8.97
C LEU A 843 15.14 13.87 7.82
N VAL A 844 15.91 13.61 6.76
CA VAL A 844 15.42 12.92 5.54
C VAL A 844 15.53 11.40 5.66
N ILE A 845 14.40 10.68 5.73
CA ILE A 845 14.35 9.21 5.79
C ILE A 845 13.47 8.65 4.66
N SER A 846 13.80 7.50 4.07
CA SER A 846 12.88 6.82 3.13
C SER A 846 11.54 6.48 3.79
N HIS A 847 10.42 6.80 3.13
CA HIS A 847 9.10 6.53 3.71
C HIS A 847 8.80 5.02 3.72
N HIS A 848 8.74 4.45 4.92
CA HIS A 848 8.25 3.10 5.13
C HIS A 848 7.34 3.05 6.38
N PRO A 849 6.23 2.30 6.39
CA PRO A 849 5.30 2.25 7.52
C PRO A 849 5.96 1.93 8.86
N SER A 850 6.98 1.05 8.86
CA SER A 850 7.73 0.62 10.05
C SER A 850 8.79 1.62 10.54
N VAL A 851 8.99 2.76 9.88
CA VAL A 851 9.96 3.80 10.31
C VAL A 851 9.38 4.76 11.36
N ARG A 852 8.04 4.80 11.52
CA ARG A 852 7.38 5.69 12.50
C ARG A 852 7.83 5.50 13.96
N PRO A 853 8.10 4.28 14.46
CA PRO A 853 8.69 4.09 15.79
C PRO A 853 10.09 4.70 15.93
N ILE A 854 10.92 4.60 14.89
CA ILE A 854 12.28 5.18 14.86
C ILE A 854 12.21 6.71 14.99
N ILE A 855 11.35 7.35 14.19
CA ILE A 855 11.12 8.80 14.27
C ILE A 855 10.66 9.21 15.68
N ARG A 856 9.72 8.47 16.28
CA ARG A 856 9.28 8.72 17.66
C ARG A 856 10.41 8.53 18.69
N ALA A 857 11.28 7.54 18.50
CA ALA A 857 12.42 7.31 19.37
C ALA A 857 13.44 8.47 19.28
N ILE A 858 13.69 9.00 18.08
CA ILE A 858 14.56 10.19 17.89
C ILE A 858 13.97 11.41 18.61
N TYR A 859 12.68 11.72 18.41
CA TYR A 859 12.06 12.86 19.11
C TYR A 859 12.00 12.69 20.63
N ARG A 860 11.85 11.46 21.15
CA ARG A 860 11.88 11.19 22.60
C ARG A 860 13.26 11.38 23.23
N ASN A 861 14.34 11.15 22.47
CA ASN A 861 15.72 11.22 22.95
C ASN A 861 16.46 12.47 22.42
N ILE A 862 15.71 13.50 21.97
CA ILE A 862 16.30 14.71 21.38
C ILE A 862 17.16 15.49 22.39
N GLU A 863 16.82 15.41 23.68
CA GLU A 863 17.63 16.01 24.75
C GLU A 863 18.99 15.31 24.91
N THR A 864 19.06 13.99 24.72
CA THR A 864 20.34 13.27 24.72
C THR A 864 21.24 13.71 23.57
N LEU A 865 20.67 13.94 22.38
CA LEU A 865 21.39 14.48 21.22
C LEU A 865 21.84 15.94 21.40
N ARG A 866 21.19 16.71 22.30
CA ARG A 866 21.61 18.07 22.67
C ARG A 866 22.66 18.10 23.78
N LYS A 867 22.77 17.05 24.58
CA LYS A 867 23.81 16.90 25.61
C LYS A 867 25.17 16.50 25.03
N ASP A 868 25.19 15.87 23.85
CA ASP A 868 26.42 15.54 23.13
C ASP A 868 27.01 16.78 22.44
N PRO A 869 28.28 17.15 22.71
CA PRO A 869 28.92 18.33 22.14
C PRO A 869 29.00 18.34 20.60
N SER A 870 29.04 17.18 19.95
CA SER A 870 29.16 17.08 18.49
C SER A 870 27.83 17.25 17.75
N THR A 871 26.70 17.03 18.43
CA THR A 871 25.36 17.18 17.83
C THR A 871 24.50 18.31 18.41
N ARG A 872 24.92 18.95 19.51
CA ARG A 872 24.26 20.11 20.11
C ARG A 872 23.99 21.23 19.10
N ASP A 873 25.04 21.64 18.39
CA ASP A 873 25.00 22.81 17.50
C ASP A 873 24.34 22.48 16.14
N LEU A 874 24.14 21.18 15.84
CA LEU A 874 23.38 20.68 14.69
C LEU A 874 21.86 20.62 14.93
N PHE A 875 21.42 20.49 16.19
CA PHE A 875 19.99 20.37 16.53
C PHE A 875 19.56 21.38 17.62
N PRO A 876 19.70 22.70 17.36
CA PRO A 876 19.19 23.73 18.27
C PRO A 876 17.68 23.58 18.47
N GLU A 877 16.96 23.14 17.44
CA GLU A 877 15.57 22.68 17.51
C GLU A 877 15.45 21.21 17.06
N PRO A 878 14.39 20.47 17.47
CA PRO A 878 14.13 19.13 16.96
C PRO A 878 14.00 19.18 15.43
N PRO A 879 14.63 18.25 14.68
CA PRO A 879 14.64 18.31 13.22
C PRO A 879 13.23 18.19 12.62
N ILE A 880 13.04 18.68 11.40
CA ILE A 880 11.79 18.45 10.65
C ILE A 880 11.89 17.07 9.98
N THR A 881 10.95 16.15 10.25
CA THR A 881 10.93 14.86 9.56
C THR A 881 10.53 15.04 8.08
N ALA A 882 11.47 14.81 7.18
CA ALA A 882 11.26 14.80 5.74
C ALA A 882 11.30 13.36 5.20
N PHE A 883 10.48 13.06 4.20
CA PHE A 883 10.43 11.73 3.61
C PHE A 883 11.05 11.71 2.21
N ARG A 884 12.06 10.87 1.99
CA ARG A 884 12.55 10.55 0.65
C ARG A 884 11.50 9.72 -0.08
N VAL A 885 11.07 10.21 -1.24
CA VAL A 885 10.17 9.51 -2.16
C VAL A 885 10.93 8.38 -2.84
N GLU A 886 10.44 7.15 -2.75
CA GLU A 886 11.01 6.01 -3.44
C GLU A 886 10.80 6.09 -4.96
N LYS A 887 11.50 5.25 -5.73
CA LYS A 887 11.26 5.18 -7.17
C LYS A 887 9.87 4.56 -7.40
N ASN A 888 8.98 5.31 -8.05
CA ASN A 888 7.71 4.79 -8.54
C ASN A 888 7.91 4.07 -9.89
N ILE A 889 6.86 3.39 -10.38
CA ILE A 889 6.91 2.63 -11.64
C ILE A 889 7.41 3.49 -12.82
N SER A 890 6.91 4.73 -12.95
CA SER A 890 7.39 5.68 -13.96
C SER A 890 8.91 5.93 -13.84
N LYS A 891 9.43 6.21 -12.64
CA LYS A 891 10.88 6.35 -12.36
C LYS A 891 11.69 5.05 -12.46
N HIS A 892 11.05 3.89 -12.65
CA HIS A 892 11.71 2.62 -12.94
C HIS A 892 11.80 2.30 -14.44
N LEU A 893 10.84 2.79 -15.22
CA LEU A 893 10.75 2.59 -16.68
C LEU A 893 11.39 3.74 -17.47
N VAL A 894 11.06 4.99 -17.12
CA VAL A 894 11.56 6.20 -17.77
C VAL A 894 13.07 6.33 -17.54
N ARG A 895 13.80 6.55 -18.63
CA ARG A 895 15.23 6.88 -18.62
C ARG A 895 15.44 8.29 -19.15
N ALA A 896 16.32 9.05 -18.51
CA ALA A 896 16.73 10.35 -19.03
C ALA A 896 17.58 10.16 -20.28
N SER A 897 18.68 9.42 -20.16
CA SER A 897 19.52 9.00 -21.27
C SER A 897 18.90 7.88 -22.11
N HIS A 898 19.16 7.92 -23.41
CA HIS A 898 19.11 6.72 -24.25
C HIS A 898 20.08 5.70 -23.66
N PRO A 899 19.71 4.41 -23.48
CA PRO A 899 20.70 3.40 -23.19
C PRO A 899 21.62 3.28 -24.40
N GLN A 900 22.83 3.83 -24.30
CA GLN A 900 23.93 3.47 -25.17
C GLN A 900 23.94 1.94 -25.25
N GLN A 901 23.96 1.38 -26.47
CA GLN A 901 24.57 0.07 -26.61
C GLN A 901 26.00 0.24 -26.07
N PRO A 902 26.52 -0.69 -25.25
CA PRO A 902 27.96 -0.71 -25.01
C PRO A 902 28.61 -0.97 -26.36
N THR A 903 29.03 0.11 -27.02
CA THR A 903 30.02 0.07 -28.08
C THR A 903 31.26 -0.51 -27.43
N ASP A 904 31.73 -1.61 -28.01
CA ASP A 904 32.72 -2.55 -27.47
C ASP A 904 32.21 -3.53 -26.40
N ASN A 905 31.71 -4.67 -26.89
CA ASN A 905 31.79 -5.97 -26.20
C ASN A 905 33.26 -6.50 -26.16
N THR A 906 34.26 -5.62 -26.13
CA THR A 906 35.67 -6.04 -26.02
C THR A 906 35.85 -6.77 -24.69
N PRO A 907 36.39 -8.01 -24.68
CA PRO A 907 36.61 -8.74 -23.46
C PRO A 907 37.69 -8.07 -22.58
N GLY A 908 37.52 -8.13 -21.27
CA GLY A 908 38.46 -7.55 -20.30
C GLY A 908 37.80 -6.68 -19.24
N THR A 909 38.62 -6.00 -18.45
CA THR A 909 38.18 -5.16 -17.32
C THR A 909 38.57 -3.71 -17.53
N PHE A 910 37.58 -2.81 -17.52
CA PHE A 910 37.76 -1.41 -17.90
C PHE A 910 37.49 -0.44 -16.73
N PRO A 911 38.13 0.74 -16.70
CA PRO A 911 37.85 1.79 -15.72
C PRO A 911 36.37 2.23 -15.76
N CYS A 912 35.74 2.40 -14.60
CA CYS A 912 34.31 2.76 -14.53
C CYS A 912 34.00 4.26 -14.69
N GLY A 913 34.96 5.08 -15.13
CA GLY A 913 34.81 6.52 -15.37
C GLY A 913 34.52 7.41 -14.14
N ARG A 914 34.45 6.85 -12.92
CA ARG A 914 34.15 7.61 -11.70
C ARG A 914 35.41 8.26 -11.12
N SER A 915 35.40 9.58 -10.97
CA SER A 915 36.53 10.40 -10.48
C SER A 915 37.07 10.03 -9.09
N ARG A 916 36.27 9.38 -8.23
CA ARG A 916 36.68 8.91 -6.89
C ARG A 916 36.84 7.39 -6.78
N CYS A 917 36.97 6.66 -7.89
CA CYS A 917 37.14 5.21 -7.84
C CYS A 917 38.61 4.82 -7.68
N ASN A 918 38.98 4.39 -6.47
CA ASN A 918 40.32 3.89 -6.13
C ASN A 918 40.77 2.67 -6.96
N THR A 919 39.85 2.01 -7.67
CA THR A 919 40.10 0.81 -8.49
C THR A 919 40.45 1.14 -9.94
N CYS A 920 40.00 2.27 -10.48
CA CYS A 920 40.33 2.66 -11.86
C CYS A 920 41.87 2.73 -12.11
N PRO A 921 42.71 3.28 -11.20
CA PRO A 921 44.16 3.34 -11.40
C PRO A 921 44.87 1.98 -11.47
N VAL A 922 44.33 0.93 -10.85
CA VAL A 922 44.90 -0.44 -10.86
C VAL A 922 44.25 -1.36 -11.89
N VAL A 923 43.29 -0.84 -12.66
CA VAL A 923 42.70 -1.50 -13.84
C VAL A 923 43.28 -0.92 -15.12
N GLY A 924 43.62 0.38 -15.14
CA GLY A 924 44.08 1.09 -16.33
C GLY A 924 45.60 1.06 -16.52
N LYS A 925 46.09 0.21 -17.43
CA LYS A 925 47.29 0.46 -18.26
C LYS A 925 47.38 -0.46 -19.48
N ASN A 926 46.92 -1.71 -19.34
CA ASN A 926 46.57 -2.63 -20.43
C ASN A 926 45.48 -3.58 -19.91
N THR A 927 44.50 -3.90 -20.74
CA THR A 927 43.43 -4.83 -20.36
C THR A 927 44.01 -6.24 -20.25
N LEU A 928 44.10 -6.80 -19.05
CA LEU A 928 44.59 -8.17 -18.85
C LEU A 928 43.54 -9.19 -19.31
N ILE A 929 43.56 -9.49 -20.61
CA ILE A 929 42.69 -10.47 -21.27
C ILE A 929 43.23 -11.88 -21.08
N ASN A 930 44.54 -12.10 -21.25
CA ASN A 930 45.18 -13.41 -21.10
C ASN A 930 46.05 -13.45 -19.85
N ILE A 931 45.79 -14.41 -18.97
CA ILE A 931 46.44 -14.59 -17.67
C ILE A 931 47.16 -15.95 -17.70
N LEU A 932 48.45 -15.95 -17.40
CA LEU A 932 49.27 -17.16 -17.28
C LEU A 932 49.40 -17.53 -15.80
N GLY A 933 49.01 -18.74 -15.45
CA GLY A 933 49.18 -19.31 -14.11
C GLY A 933 50.60 -19.79 -13.85
N SER A 934 50.96 -19.94 -12.59
CA SER A 934 52.27 -20.44 -12.13
C SER A 934 52.53 -21.89 -12.57
N ASN A 935 51.47 -22.64 -12.83
CA ASN A 935 51.46 -24.01 -13.36
C ASN A 935 51.43 -24.06 -14.91
N GLY A 936 51.68 -22.95 -15.60
CA GLY A 936 51.70 -22.87 -17.07
C GLY A 936 50.32 -22.80 -17.75
N ASN A 937 49.22 -23.03 -17.02
CA ASN A 937 47.87 -22.96 -17.57
C ASN A 937 47.45 -21.53 -17.89
N ARG A 938 46.65 -21.35 -18.94
CA ARG A 938 46.13 -20.03 -19.36
C ARG A 938 44.65 -19.85 -19.04
N PHE A 939 44.27 -18.63 -18.67
CA PHE A 939 42.89 -18.18 -18.56
C PHE A 939 42.66 -16.92 -19.40
N SER A 940 41.66 -16.97 -20.28
CA SER A 940 41.26 -15.83 -21.11
C SER A 940 39.95 -15.24 -20.59
N VAL A 941 39.95 -13.93 -20.36
CA VAL A 941 38.78 -13.15 -19.96
C VAL A 941 37.92 -12.93 -21.21
N ASN A 942 36.79 -13.65 -21.31
CA ASN A 942 35.91 -13.64 -22.48
C ASN A 942 34.66 -12.75 -22.29
N GLN A 943 34.65 -11.86 -21.30
CA GLN A 943 33.51 -11.02 -20.93
C GLN A 943 33.98 -9.58 -20.66
N HIS A 944 33.10 -8.61 -20.90
CA HIS A 944 33.35 -7.21 -20.57
C HIS A 944 32.97 -6.92 -19.11
N PHE A 945 33.89 -6.33 -18.35
CA PHE A 945 33.71 -5.94 -16.95
C PHE A 945 34.12 -4.49 -16.71
N THR A 946 33.57 -3.86 -15.68
CA THR A 946 34.07 -2.58 -15.16
C THR A 946 34.19 -2.62 -13.65
N CYS A 947 34.77 -1.60 -13.03
CA CYS A 947 34.84 -1.50 -11.56
C CYS A 947 33.44 -1.49 -10.88
N THR A 948 32.33 -1.30 -11.61
CA THR A 948 30.97 -1.39 -11.05
C THR A 948 30.34 -2.79 -11.15
N SER A 949 30.97 -3.75 -11.85
CA SER A 949 30.48 -5.12 -11.96
C SER A 949 30.39 -5.81 -10.59
N THR A 950 29.39 -6.67 -10.41
CA THR A 950 29.00 -7.34 -9.15
C THR A 950 28.85 -8.85 -9.35
N ASN A 951 28.93 -9.63 -8.27
CA ASN A 951 28.76 -11.08 -8.25
C ASN A 951 29.72 -11.80 -9.21
N LEU A 952 31.01 -11.65 -8.96
CA LEU A 952 32.08 -12.11 -9.84
C LEU A 952 33.28 -12.65 -9.07
N VAL A 953 34.11 -13.41 -9.77
CA VAL A 953 35.48 -13.77 -9.36
C VAL A 953 36.44 -12.82 -10.08
N TYR A 954 37.43 -12.31 -9.35
CA TYR A 954 38.47 -11.41 -9.84
C TYR A 954 39.86 -11.97 -9.53
N ILE A 955 40.85 -11.45 -10.26
CA ILE A 955 42.25 -11.82 -10.16
C ILE A 955 43.06 -10.54 -9.94
N LEU A 956 43.97 -10.58 -8.97
CA LEU A 956 45.02 -9.58 -8.79
C LEU A 956 46.32 -10.17 -9.35
N VAL A 957 47.10 -9.34 -10.04
CA VAL A 957 48.36 -9.71 -10.66
C VAL A 957 49.44 -8.77 -10.14
N CYS A 958 50.56 -9.31 -9.66
CA CYS A 958 51.76 -8.52 -9.42
C CYS A 958 52.60 -8.43 -10.71
N GLY A 959 52.69 -7.26 -11.32
CA GLY A 959 53.49 -7.03 -12.54
C GLY A 959 55.01 -7.15 -12.36
N ARG A 960 55.52 -7.27 -11.12
CA ARG A 960 56.95 -7.43 -10.83
C ARG A 960 57.40 -8.89 -10.74
N CYS A 961 56.57 -9.78 -10.21
CA CYS A 961 56.91 -11.19 -9.98
C CYS A 961 55.89 -12.18 -10.57
N ASN A 962 54.86 -11.71 -11.24
CA ASN A 962 53.74 -12.47 -11.82
C ASN A 962 52.93 -13.33 -10.83
N CYS A 963 53.14 -13.17 -9.51
CA CYS A 963 52.30 -13.81 -8.51
C CYS A 963 50.83 -13.38 -8.65
N LEU A 964 49.93 -14.37 -8.57
CA LEU A 964 48.48 -14.20 -8.73
C LEU A 964 47.74 -14.38 -7.42
N TYR A 965 46.65 -13.63 -7.24
CA TYR A 965 45.63 -13.86 -6.22
C TYR A 965 44.25 -13.97 -6.88
N VAL A 966 43.49 -15.02 -6.61
CA VAL A 966 42.07 -15.11 -6.99
C VAL A 966 41.20 -14.76 -5.79
N GLY A 967 40.11 -14.02 -6.01
CA GLY A 967 39.13 -13.69 -4.97
C GLY A 967 37.71 -13.53 -5.50
N GLU A 968 36.70 -13.79 -4.68
CA GLU A 968 35.29 -13.53 -5.01
C GLU A 968 34.70 -12.22 -4.43
N THR A 969 33.62 -11.73 -5.04
CA THR A 969 32.78 -10.67 -4.45
C THR A 969 31.33 -10.70 -4.93
N LYS A 970 30.38 -10.64 -3.98
CA LYS A 970 28.96 -10.29 -4.24
C LYS A 970 28.78 -8.80 -4.56
N ARG A 971 29.56 -7.94 -3.90
CA ARG A 971 29.52 -6.47 -4.01
C ARG A 971 30.25 -6.01 -5.28
N ARG A 972 30.27 -4.70 -5.53
CA ARG A 972 30.97 -4.15 -6.70
C ARG A 972 32.47 -4.46 -6.58
N LEU A 973 33.12 -4.76 -7.69
CA LEU A 973 34.58 -4.95 -7.74
C LEU A 973 35.31 -3.77 -7.08
N ALA A 974 34.87 -2.53 -7.33
CA ALA A 974 35.45 -1.34 -6.70
C ALA A 974 35.44 -1.35 -5.16
N ASP A 975 34.38 -1.89 -4.55
CA ASP A 975 34.27 -1.95 -3.09
C ASP A 975 35.28 -2.95 -2.52
N ARG A 976 35.41 -4.12 -3.16
CA ARG A 976 36.33 -5.19 -2.75
C ARG A 976 37.80 -4.82 -2.97
N ILE A 977 38.14 -4.18 -4.09
CA ILE A 977 39.51 -3.73 -4.34
C ILE A 977 39.90 -2.58 -3.41
N THR A 978 38.97 -1.71 -3.02
CA THR A 978 39.23 -0.67 -2.01
C THR A 978 39.63 -1.28 -0.65
N GLU A 979 39.11 -2.46 -0.29
CA GLU A 979 39.53 -3.20 0.92
C GLU A 979 40.96 -3.73 0.82
N HIS A 980 41.36 -4.31 -0.32
CA HIS A 980 42.74 -4.73 -0.56
C HIS A 980 43.71 -3.55 -0.54
N LEU A 981 43.38 -2.47 -1.25
CA LEU A 981 44.19 -1.23 -1.26
C LEU A 981 44.31 -0.61 0.15
N ARG A 982 43.26 -0.69 0.97
CA ARG A 982 43.32 -0.27 2.38
C ARG A 982 44.26 -1.17 3.19
N SER A 983 44.16 -2.49 3.03
CA SER A 983 44.96 -3.46 3.79
C SER A 983 46.46 -3.32 3.49
N ILE A 984 46.81 -3.09 2.22
CA ILE A 984 48.17 -2.74 1.79
C ILE A 984 48.62 -1.44 2.49
N LYS A 985 47.87 -0.34 2.32
CA LYS A 985 48.20 0.98 2.89
C LYS A 985 48.31 1.01 4.42
N GLN A 986 47.60 0.13 5.13
CA GLN A 986 47.61 0.05 6.59
C GLN A 986 48.62 -0.98 7.13
N ASN A 987 49.42 -1.61 6.26
CA ASN A 987 50.36 -2.68 6.59
C ASN A 987 49.77 -3.80 7.48
N LEU A 988 48.55 -4.25 7.14
CA LEU A 988 47.84 -5.24 7.95
C LEU A 988 48.44 -6.64 7.79
N GLN A 989 48.96 -7.18 8.90
CA GLN A 989 49.44 -8.55 8.98
C GLN A 989 48.30 -9.57 8.81
N GLY A 990 48.64 -10.76 8.31
CA GLY A 990 47.68 -11.85 8.07
C GLY A 990 46.85 -11.74 6.78
N TYR A 991 47.01 -10.69 5.99
CA TYR A 991 46.37 -10.54 4.67
C TYR A 991 47.39 -10.82 3.56
N PRO A 992 47.33 -11.96 2.83
CA PRO A 992 48.37 -12.35 1.87
C PRO A 992 48.72 -11.27 0.83
N VAL A 993 47.70 -10.59 0.31
CA VAL A 993 47.87 -9.49 -0.66
C VAL A 993 48.61 -8.31 -0.02
N ALA A 994 48.33 -7.98 1.24
CA ALA A 994 49.04 -6.91 1.94
C ALA A 994 50.49 -7.30 2.24
N THR A 995 50.71 -8.50 2.78
CA THR A 995 52.05 -9.07 3.05
C THR A 995 52.93 -9.10 1.79
N HIS A 996 52.34 -9.35 0.61
CA HIS A 996 53.08 -9.37 -0.65
C HIS A 996 53.47 -7.97 -1.19
N PHE A 997 52.69 -6.93 -0.93
CA PHE A 997 52.93 -5.57 -1.47
C PHE A 997 53.53 -4.59 -0.45
N ASN A 998 53.95 -5.09 0.72
CA ASN A 998 54.55 -4.32 1.81
C ASN A 998 55.94 -4.88 2.19
N PRO A 999 56.81 -4.07 2.84
CA PRO A 999 58.13 -4.52 3.29
C PRO A 999 58.05 -5.78 4.18
N PRO A 1000 58.98 -6.74 4.05
CA PRO A 1000 60.24 -6.69 3.29
C PRO A 1000 60.12 -7.08 1.81
N SER A 1001 58.92 -7.26 1.26
CA SER A 1001 58.76 -7.64 -0.16
C SER A 1001 59.34 -6.59 -1.11
N PRO A 1002 59.99 -6.98 -2.22
CA PRO A 1002 60.39 -6.05 -3.29
C PRO A 1002 59.18 -5.57 -4.13
N CYS A 1003 57.99 -6.13 -3.96
CA CYS A 1003 56.80 -5.75 -4.73
C CYS A 1003 56.03 -4.62 -4.02
N SER A 1004 55.51 -3.67 -4.78
CA SER A 1004 54.84 -2.46 -4.27
C SER A 1004 53.42 -2.30 -4.83
N ILE A 1005 52.62 -1.43 -4.23
CA ILE A 1005 51.27 -1.11 -4.71
C ILE A 1005 51.23 -0.56 -6.16
N LYS A 1006 52.36 -0.10 -6.72
CA LYS A 1006 52.47 0.33 -8.13
C LYS A 1006 52.48 -0.85 -9.10
N ASP A 1007 52.85 -2.04 -8.60
CA ASP A 1007 52.95 -3.28 -9.36
C ASP A 1007 51.62 -4.07 -9.35
N LEU A 1008 50.58 -3.57 -8.68
CA LEU A 1008 49.27 -4.22 -8.58
C LEU A 1008 48.39 -3.90 -9.79
N ALA A 1009 48.05 -4.94 -10.56
CA ALA A 1009 47.02 -4.91 -11.59
C ALA A 1009 45.79 -5.75 -11.19
N VAL A 1010 44.60 -5.38 -11.68
CA VAL A 1010 43.33 -6.02 -11.36
C VAL A 1010 42.53 -6.35 -12.62
N THR A 1011 42.04 -7.58 -12.71
CA THR A 1011 41.09 -7.99 -13.76
C THR A 1011 39.99 -8.89 -13.20
N ALA A 1012 38.74 -8.70 -13.63
CA ALA A 1012 37.64 -9.60 -13.37
C ALA A 1012 37.70 -10.80 -14.32
N ALA A 1013 37.46 -12.00 -13.80
CA ALA A 1013 37.63 -13.24 -14.54
C ALA A 1013 36.28 -13.81 -15.01
N LEU A 1014 35.32 -13.96 -14.10
CA LEU A 1014 34.05 -14.66 -14.34
C LEU A 1014 32.88 -13.96 -13.64
N MET A 1015 31.81 -13.66 -14.39
CA MET A 1015 30.54 -13.27 -13.80
C MET A 1015 29.74 -14.49 -13.37
N CYS A 1016 29.37 -14.55 -12.09
CA CYS A 1016 28.57 -15.62 -11.53
C CYS A 1016 27.08 -15.22 -11.53
N ARG A 1017 26.20 -16.09 -12.04
CA ARG A 1017 24.75 -15.87 -12.07
C ARG A 1017 23.97 -16.77 -11.10
N GLY A 1018 24.65 -17.73 -10.47
CA GLY A 1018 24.08 -18.68 -9.53
C GLY A 1018 24.13 -18.22 -8.07
N SER A 1019 24.01 -19.21 -7.19
CA SER A 1019 24.13 -19.12 -5.73
C SER A 1019 25.53 -18.72 -5.28
N ASP A 1020 25.69 -18.48 -3.98
CA ASP A 1020 27.00 -18.23 -3.37
C ASP A 1020 27.97 -19.39 -3.55
N ARG A 1021 27.46 -20.63 -3.48
CA ARG A 1021 28.24 -21.85 -3.69
C ARG A 1021 28.80 -21.92 -5.10
N ASP A 1022 28.09 -21.41 -6.10
CA ASP A 1022 28.55 -21.41 -7.49
C ASP A 1022 29.73 -20.46 -7.72
N ARG A 1023 29.75 -19.33 -7.00
CA ARG A 1023 30.84 -18.33 -7.06
C ARG A 1023 32.08 -18.82 -6.32
N GLN A 1024 31.92 -19.42 -5.14
CA GLN A 1024 32.99 -20.10 -4.41
C GLN A 1024 33.57 -21.29 -5.20
N THR A 1025 32.71 -22.07 -5.88
CA THR A 1025 33.16 -23.14 -6.78
C THR A 1025 33.94 -22.59 -7.97
N ALA A 1026 33.52 -21.45 -8.54
CA ALA A 1026 34.26 -20.79 -9.62
C ALA A 1026 35.60 -20.20 -9.16
N GLU A 1027 35.68 -19.67 -7.94
CA GLU A 1027 36.91 -19.21 -7.29
C GLU A 1027 37.89 -20.37 -7.08
N ASN A 1028 37.48 -21.44 -6.40
CA ASN A 1028 38.32 -22.63 -6.18
C ASN A 1028 38.81 -23.27 -7.50
N ARG A 1029 37.94 -23.35 -8.52
CA ARG A 1029 38.34 -23.80 -9.88
C ARG A 1029 39.39 -22.90 -10.52
N LEU A 1030 39.30 -21.58 -10.33
CA LEU A 1030 40.30 -20.63 -10.83
C LEU A 1030 41.63 -20.71 -10.07
N ILE A 1031 41.60 -20.88 -8.74
CA ILE A 1031 42.80 -21.08 -7.91
C ILE A 1031 43.54 -22.34 -8.37
N MET A 1032 42.84 -23.47 -8.51
CA MET A 1032 43.41 -24.72 -9.05
C MET A 1032 43.93 -24.54 -10.47
N LYS A 1033 43.14 -23.94 -11.37
CA LYS A 1033 43.52 -23.78 -12.77
C LYS A 1033 44.76 -22.93 -12.93
N LEU A 1034 44.90 -21.81 -12.21
CA LEU A 1034 46.03 -20.87 -12.35
C LEU A 1034 47.17 -21.11 -11.35
N GLY A 1035 47.07 -22.13 -10.48
CA GLY A 1035 48.13 -22.49 -9.53
C GLY A 1035 48.37 -21.43 -8.44
N THR A 1036 47.35 -20.68 -8.04
CA THR A 1036 47.56 -19.45 -7.23
C THR A 1036 47.76 -19.71 -5.73
N LEU A 1037 47.95 -20.96 -5.31
CA LEU A 1037 48.29 -21.31 -3.93
C LEU A 1037 49.75 -21.00 -3.61
N SER A 1038 49.99 -20.55 -2.37
CA SER A 1038 51.34 -20.41 -1.80
C SER A 1038 52.07 -21.77 -1.79
N PRO A 1039 53.36 -21.85 -2.14
CA PRO A 1039 54.31 -20.74 -2.37
C PRO A 1039 54.26 -20.11 -3.77
N HIS A 1040 53.59 -20.73 -4.74
CA HIS A 1040 53.61 -20.31 -6.15
C HIS A 1040 52.58 -19.21 -6.52
N GLY A 1041 51.77 -18.78 -5.55
CA GLY A 1041 50.83 -17.67 -5.65
C GLY A 1041 50.41 -17.15 -4.27
N LEU A 1042 49.43 -16.25 -4.25
CA LEU A 1042 49.07 -15.46 -3.07
C LEU A 1042 47.87 -16.02 -2.27
N ASN A 1043 47.18 -17.06 -2.74
CA ASN A 1043 46.12 -17.70 -1.97
C ASN A 1043 46.76 -18.63 -0.92
N ILE A 1044 46.50 -18.40 0.38
CA ILE A 1044 47.06 -19.21 1.48
C ILE A 1044 46.24 -20.49 1.71
N ARG A 1045 44.96 -20.48 1.36
CA ARG A 1045 44.04 -21.63 1.48
C ARG A 1045 43.00 -21.60 0.37
N MET A 1046 42.42 -22.76 0.09
CA MET A 1046 41.10 -22.85 -0.53
C MET A 1046 40.06 -23.05 0.58
N ASP A 1047 38.88 -22.48 0.39
CA ASP A 1047 37.74 -22.81 1.24
C ASP A 1047 37.17 -24.15 0.72
N LEU A 1048 37.65 -25.26 1.29
CA LEU A 1048 37.15 -26.61 1.05
C LEU A 1048 35.77 -26.78 1.70
N PHE A 1049 34.84 -27.38 0.96
CA PHE A 1049 33.49 -27.77 1.39
C PHE A 1049 33.30 -29.28 1.24
#